data_AF-A0A9E6BN84-F1
#
_entry.id   AF-A0A9E6BN84-F1
#
_cell.length_a   1.000
_cell.length_b   1.000
_cell.length_c   1.000
_cell.angle_alpha   90.00
_cell.angle_beta   90.00
_cell.angle_gamma   90.00
#
_symmetry.space_group_name_H-M   'P 1'
#
loop_
_entity.id
_entity.type
_entity.pdbx_description
1 polymer ?
#
loop_
_entity_poly.entity_id
_entity_poly.type
_entity_poly.pdbx_seq_one_letter_code
_entity_poly.pdbx_strand_id
1 'polypeptide(L)'
;MIKFLGFLRAWAFFMLIGWGVWAAGQEFAPAPVSLTVDASRKVGPCDPKLWACVGYDPLYAATVREEAIPFWRLVRRTRAIRYVRCHNVFTDGLAQRACGPVRRLLQSGELRLARGGRAVSPSEAYFGCRIYREDKQGRPQYNFWHLDHVYDIFLSAGVKPIVECDFMPEALAEGEPVRNYGGGLVNTPHDYRKWRDLIYQTVKHCIARYGREEVRTWYWEVWNEPDLAAYFIDGGRFRFRADRKQTERFLKMYDYFVDAVKSADPEIPVGGPGIAGRIEWLRYFLEHCVRERNHVTGRVGTAVDFISWHCYGPLARQDTDRRAKMAVVREFPSLTRCEVHLNEWGQRLRPSPPTVMTNFEAAYLCRFIAGQYQAPENAFDLFLRWGQPTTSGWRPLVHVQKDQVIPLAVFNAYILLAKLGPRRILTKVEGGSPVCGFATRSEKTNGPASAVQVLVCHFDERTPRGLGRATPVQLTVRGLRDGPIMLRHYRIDADHANAMATLRGRPARELTADQLRRVAADAELNLLEPVRQVPVRKGELQLAFELPVNAVSLLVIGQELRPTFRPSSHIAKVIAHEEQFLAARQLARQGQHDQAVQRFERLIDQCSVASRSMPAGATGSDGLHCFWGQKALFELVRLHEQRGAPAAADAVRQRVLATTLNDLDRFLLLKAREKYLDTVGRREELASVQAERTAVASRLKHFADWSRWSR
;
A
#
# COMPACT_ATOMS: atom_id res chain seq x y z
N MET A 1 -0.82 -33.42 64.03
CA MET A 1 -0.81 -33.02 62.60
C MET A 1 -2.08 -32.27 62.16
N ILE A 2 -3.30 -32.79 62.40
CA ILE A 2 -4.55 -32.16 61.91
C ILE A 2 -4.82 -30.77 62.53
N LYS A 3 -4.47 -30.54 63.80
CA LYS A 3 -4.60 -29.21 64.44
C LYS A 3 -3.58 -28.17 63.96
N PHE A 4 -2.42 -28.61 63.44
CA PHE A 4 -1.38 -27.71 62.92
C PHE A 4 -1.69 -27.25 61.48
N LEU A 5 -2.32 -28.12 60.67
CA LEU A 5 -2.82 -27.75 59.34
C LEU A 5 -4.01 -26.76 59.38
N GLY A 6 -4.85 -26.82 60.42
CA GLY A 6 -5.96 -25.88 60.61
C GLY A 6 -5.48 -24.45 60.90
N PHE A 7 -4.41 -24.31 61.69
CA PHE A 7 -3.82 -23.01 62.02
C PHE A 7 -3.14 -22.36 60.80
N LEU A 8 -2.42 -23.14 59.98
CA LEU A 8 -1.80 -22.67 58.73
C LEU A 8 -2.82 -22.21 57.68
N ARG A 9 -4.01 -22.84 57.60
CA ARG A 9 -5.08 -22.43 56.68
C ARG A 9 -5.78 -21.14 57.12
N ALA A 10 -6.00 -20.94 58.42
CA ALA A 10 -6.56 -19.69 58.94
C ALA A 10 -5.58 -18.52 58.80
N TRP A 11 -4.29 -18.76 59.03
CA TRP A 11 -3.24 -17.75 58.87
C TRP A 11 -3.02 -17.34 57.40
N ALA A 12 -3.07 -18.28 56.46
CA ALA A 12 -3.01 -17.99 55.02
C ALA A 12 -4.24 -17.20 54.53
N PHE A 13 -5.42 -17.45 55.10
CA PHE A 13 -6.65 -16.73 54.75
C PHE A 13 -6.63 -15.28 55.27
N PHE A 14 -6.10 -15.03 56.48
CA PHE A 14 -5.91 -13.68 57.01
C PHE A 14 -4.77 -12.91 56.32
N MET A 15 -3.70 -13.58 55.88
CA MET A 15 -2.68 -12.98 55.00
C MET A 15 -3.26 -12.58 53.63
N LEU A 16 -4.16 -13.39 53.04
CA LEU A 16 -4.81 -13.07 51.77
C LEU A 16 -5.81 -11.91 51.87
N ILE A 17 -6.53 -11.78 52.99
CA ILE A 17 -7.45 -10.65 53.22
C ILE A 17 -6.67 -9.39 53.64
N GLY A 18 -5.62 -9.52 54.46
CA GLY A 18 -4.75 -8.42 54.85
C GLY A 18 -3.93 -7.85 53.69
N TRP A 19 -3.43 -8.71 52.79
CA TRP A 19 -2.83 -8.28 51.51
C TRP A 19 -3.87 -7.80 50.51
N GLY A 20 -5.09 -8.36 50.48
CA GLY A 20 -6.16 -7.88 49.61
C GLY A 20 -6.64 -6.47 49.94
N VAL A 21 -6.60 -6.08 51.22
CA VAL A 21 -7.02 -4.75 51.70
C VAL A 21 -5.87 -3.73 51.70
N TRP A 22 -4.60 -4.16 51.80
CA TRP A 22 -3.44 -3.26 51.66
C TRP A 22 -2.90 -3.15 50.21
N ALA A 23 -3.19 -4.14 49.35
CA ALA A 23 -2.97 -4.09 47.90
C ALA A 23 -4.15 -3.48 47.13
N ALA A 24 -5.18 -3.00 47.82
CA ALA A 24 -5.94 -1.82 47.39
C ALA A 24 -5.07 -0.57 47.65
N GLY A 25 -3.83 -0.60 47.14
CA GLY A 25 -2.97 0.56 47.11
C GLY A 25 -3.74 1.65 46.37
N GLN A 26 -3.78 2.84 46.95
CA GLN A 26 -4.24 4.04 46.28
C GLN A 26 -3.60 4.08 44.89
N GLU A 27 -4.35 3.71 43.86
CA GLU A 27 -3.96 3.98 42.49
C GLU A 27 -4.04 5.51 42.35
N PHE A 28 -2.91 6.17 42.58
CA PHE A 28 -2.76 7.60 42.35
C PHE A 28 -3.28 7.93 40.95
N ALA A 29 -4.09 9.00 40.84
CA ALA A 29 -4.45 9.52 39.54
C ALA A 29 -3.16 9.77 38.74
N PRO A 30 -3.07 9.36 37.46
CA PRO A 30 -1.87 9.60 36.68
C PRO A 30 -1.56 11.09 36.71
N ALA A 31 -0.32 11.44 37.06
CA ALA A 31 0.11 12.82 37.11
C ALA A 31 -0.14 13.50 35.74
N PRO A 32 -0.62 14.76 35.71
CA PRO A 32 -0.85 15.45 34.46
C PRO A 32 0.42 15.52 33.62
N VAL A 33 0.29 15.25 32.32
CA VAL A 33 1.37 15.44 31.36
C VAL A 33 1.29 16.86 30.83
N SER A 34 2.39 17.61 30.97
CA SER A 34 2.47 18.98 30.46
C SER A 34 3.09 19.00 29.07
N LEU A 35 2.38 19.57 28.09
CA LEU A 35 2.85 19.76 26.73
C LEU A 35 2.97 21.26 26.44
N THR A 36 4.18 21.73 26.17
CA THR A 36 4.42 23.13 25.78
C THR A 36 4.84 23.20 24.31
N VAL A 37 4.14 24.02 23.53
CA VAL A 37 4.41 24.29 22.12
C VAL A 37 4.78 25.76 21.95
N ASP A 38 5.87 26.05 21.26
CA ASP A 38 6.26 27.40 20.87
C ASP A 38 6.12 27.57 19.36
N ALA A 39 5.03 28.22 18.93
CA ALA A 39 4.70 28.41 17.52
C ALA A 39 5.63 29.37 16.78
N SER A 40 6.47 30.12 17.49
CA SER A 40 7.47 31.01 16.91
C SER A 40 8.78 30.28 16.57
N ARG A 41 9.09 29.18 17.26
CA ARG A 41 10.37 28.47 17.13
C ARG A 41 10.28 27.28 16.19
N LYS A 42 10.89 27.42 15.01
CA LYS A 42 10.99 26.37 13.99
C LYS A 42 12.05 25.34 14.38
N VAL A 43 11.76 24.05 14.21
CA VAL A 43 12.67 22.93 14.52
C VAL A 43 13.17 22.25 13.24
N GLY A 44 12.32 22.09 12.23
CA GLY A 44 12.71 21.42 11.00
C GLY A 44 11.52 21.19 10.06
N PRO A 45 11.73 20.52 8.92
CA PRO A 45 10.65 20.13 8.04
C PRO A 45 9.73 19.09 8.69
N CYS A 46 8.48 19.10 8.25
CA CYS A 46 7.50 18.05 8.48
C CYS A 46 7.03 17.57 7.10
N ASP A 47 7.73 16.58 6.55
CA ASP A 47 7.45 16.06 5.22
C ASP A 47 6.59 14.79 5.33
N PRO A 48 5.36 14.77 4.77
CA PRO A 48 4.54 13.58 4.71
C PRO A 48 5.23 12.37 4.06
N LYS A 49 6.27 12.56 3.24
CA LYS A 49 7.11 11.48 2.71
C LYS A 49 7.58 10.50 3.80
N LEU A 50 7.82 10.99 5.01
CA LEU A 50 8.27 10.17 6.13
C LEU A 50 7.31 9.02 6.46
N TRP A 51 5.99 9.26 6.46
CA TRP A 51 5.01 8.27 6.94
C TRP A 51 3.93 7.90 5.93
N ALA A 52 3.64 8.72 4.93
CA ALA A 52 2.49 8.57 4.04
C ALA A 52 2.73 7.49 2.97
N CYS A 53 3.29 6.35 3.36
CA CYS A 53 3.76 5.29 2.48
C CYS A 53 3.15 3.97 2.93
N VAL A 54 2.53 3.24 2.01
CA VAL A 54 1.92 1.93 2.29
C VAL A 54 2.36 0.90 1.27
N GLY A 55 2.36 -0.37 1.64
CA GLY A 55 2.65 -1.44 0.69
C GLY A 55 1.82 -2.66 0.92
N TYR A 56 1.65 -3.47 -0.13
CA TYR A 56 0.74 -4.61 -0.12
C TYR A 56 0.99 -5.55 -1.29
N ASP A 57 0.33 -6.71 -1.21
CA ASP A 57 0.37 -7.75 -2.23
C ASP A 57 -0.99 -8.23 -2.73
N PRO A 58 -1.09 -8.66 -3.98
CA PRO A 58 -0.11 -8.44 -5.03
C PRO A 58 -0.40 -7.15 -5.79
N LEU A 59 0.61 -6.58 -6.47
CA LEU A 59 0.50 -5.27 -7.14
C LEU A 59 -0.75 -5.16 -8.02
N TYR A 60 -0.95 -6.08 -8.97
CA TYR A 60 -2.00 -5.93 -9.97
C TYR A 60 -3.40 -6.14 -9.36
N ALA A 61 -3.69 -7.35 -8.86
CA ALA A 61 -5.03 -7.72 -8.39
C ALA A 61 -5.53 -6.87 -7.19
N ALA A 62 -4.65 -6.46 -6.28
CA ALA A 62 -5.07 -5.61 -5.15
C ALA A 62 -5.37 -4.18 -5.59
N THR A 63 -4.73 -3.69 -6.66
CA THR A 63 -4.90 -2.32 -7.15
C THR A 63 -6.11 -2.17 -8.07
N VAL A 64 -6.28 -3.06 -9.06
CA VAL A 64 -7.25 -2.88 -10.15
C VAL A 64 -8.63 -3.49 -9.88
N ARG A 65 -8.80 -4.25 -8.78
CA ARG A 65 -10.10 -4.82 -8.40
C ARG A 65 -11.12 -3.71 -8.17
N GLU A 66 -12.36 -3.95 -8.57
CA GLU A 66 -13.41 -2.93 -8.43
C GLU A 66 -13.66 -2.51 -6.98
N GLU A 67 -13.48 -3.45 -6.04
CA GLU A 67 -13.59 -3.18 -4.61
C GLU A 67 -12.51 -2.22 -4.08
N ALA A 68 -11.42 -2.01 -4.82
CA ALA A 68 -10.38 -1.05 -4.45
C ALA A 68 -10.67 0.37 -4.99
N ILE A 69 -11.59 0.55 -5.96
CA ILE A 69 -11.90 1.88 -6.52
C ILE A 69 -12.34 2.87 -5.42
N PRO A 70 -13.26 2.53 -4.49
CA PRO A 70 -13.63 3.43 -3.39
C PRO A 70 -12.44 3.82 -2.50
N PHE A 71 -11.47 2.92 -2.29
CA PHE A 71 -10.25 3.19 -1.54
C PHE A 71 -9.37 4.24 -2.25
N TRP A 72 -9.12 4.09 -3.55
CA TRP A 72 -8.30 5.05 -4.30
C TRP A 72 -8.94 6.44 -4.38
N ARG A 73 -10.28 6.51 -4.48
CA ARG A 73 -11.02 7.77 -4.38
C ARG A 73 -10.91 8.40 -2.99
N LEU A 74 -10.95 7.59 -1.94
CA LEU A 74 -10.74 8.05 -0.57
C LEU A 74 -9.31 8.61 -0.42
N VAL A 75 -8.29 7.93 -0.92
CA VAL A 75 -6.89 8.39 -0.94
C VAL A 75 -6.75 9.72 -1.70
N ARG A 76 -7.35 9.83 -2.90
CA ARG A 76 -7.36 11.08 -3.68
C ARG A 76 -7.91 12.26 -2.88
N ARG A 77 -9.04 12.05 -2.21
CA ARG A 77 -9.76 13.08 -1.46
C ARG A 77 -9.03 13.50 -0.19
N THR A 78 -8.44 12.55 0.53
CA THR A 78 -7.82 12.81 1.85
C THR A 78 -6.35 13.19 1.75
N ARG A 79 -5.67 12.82 0.64
CA ARG A 79 -4.22 12.97 0.46
C ARG A 79 -3.42 12.24 1.56
N ALA A 80 -4.04 11.23 2.17
CA ALA A 80 -3.52 10.47 3.29
C ALA A 80 -2.28 9.63 2.94
N ILE A 81 -2.19 9.19 1.68
CA ILE A 81 -1.09 8.38 1.14
C ILE A 81 -0.40 9.15 0.02
N ARG A 82 0.92 9.04 -0.05
CA ARG A 82 1.83 9.67 -1.03
C ARG A 82 2.59 8.65 -1.84
N TYR A 83 3.03 7.55 -1.24
CA TYR A 83 3.78 6.50 -1.92
C TYR A 83 3.18 5.11 -1.72
N VAL A 84 3.31 4.25 -2.74
CA VAL A 84 2.95 2.83 -2.65
C VAL A 84 4.10 1.97 -3.17
N ARG A 85 4.51 0.95 -2.39
CA ARG A 85 5.43 -0.14 -2.80
C ARG A 85 4.65 -1.45 -2.82
N CYS A 86 4.81 -2.25 -3.86
CA CYS A 86 4.24 -3.59 -3.88
C CYS A 86 5.22 -4.53 -4.55
N HIS A 87 5.18 -5.80 -4.14
CA HIS A 87 5.90 -6.85 -4.84
C HIS A 87 5.22 -7.18 -6.17
N ASN A 88 5.97 -7.91 -6.99
CA ASN A 88 5.57 -8.58 -8.22
C ASN A 88 5.41 -7.67 -9.44
N VAL A 89 6.15 -6.57 -9.58
CA VAL A 89 6.08 -5.74 -10.80
C VAL A 89 6.28 -6.57 -12.09
N PHE A 90 7.26 -7.47 -12.11
CA PHE A 90 7.66 -8.29 -13.27
C PHE A 90 7.10 -9.72 -13.28
N THR A 91 6.35 -10.15 -12.26
CA THR A 91 5.84 -11.52 -12.16
C THR A 91 4.80 -11.84 -13.26
N ASP A 92 4.93 -13.03 -13.88
CA ASP A 92 4.07 -13.49 -14.99
C ASP A 92 2.78 -14.22 -14.57
N GLY A 93 2.75 -14.74 -13.35
CA GLY A 93 1.90 -15.86 -12.94
C GLY A 93 0.59 -15.52 -12.22
N LEU A 94 -0.22 -16.58 -12.03
CA LEU A 94 -1.41 -16.59 -11.21
C LEU A 94 -1.08 -16.73 -9.72
N ALA A 95 -1.93 -16.15 -8.88
CA ALA A 95 -1.99 -16.42 -7.46
C ALA A 95 -2.10 -17.94 -7.21
N GLN A 96 -1.32 -18.49 -6.27
CA GLN A 96 -1.42 -19.89 -5.86
C GLN A 96 -2.87 -20.29 -5.50
N ARG A 97 -3.61 -19.37 -4.86
CA ARG A 97 -5.02 -19.55 -4.48
C ARG A 97 -5.97 -19.63 -5.68
N ALA A 98 -5.59 -19.04 -6.82
CA ALA A 98 -6.37 -19.09 -8.05
C ALA A 98 -6.12 -20.38 -8.86
N CYS A 99 -4.98 -21.07 -8.67
CA CYS A 99 -4.62 -22.26 -9.45
C CYS A 99 -5.70 -23.37 -9.38
N GLY A 100 -6.14 -23.77 -8.19
CA GLY A 100 -7.16 -24.83 -8.04
C GLY A 100 -8.48 -24.51 -8.75
N PRO A 101 -9.05 -23.31 -8.53
CA PRO A 101 -10.18 -22.82 -9.30
C PRO A 101 -9.98 -22.74 -10.81
N VAL A 102 -8.81 -22.30 -11.29
CA VAL A 102 -8.51 -22.26 -12.72
C VAL A 102 -8.45 -23.67 -13.31
N ARG A 103 -7.91 -24.67 -12.58
CA ARG A 103 -8.01 -26.09 -13.03
C ARG A 103 -9.46 -26.53 -13.19
N ARG A 104 -10.33 -26.18 -12.24
CA ARG A 104 -11.76 -26.50 -12.36
C ARG A 104 -12.40 -25.78 -13.54
N LEU A 105 -12.09 -24.50 -13.78
CA LEU A 105 -12.54 -23.77 -14.96
C LEU A 105 -12.14 -24.49 -16.25
N LEU A 106 -10.89 -24.95 -16.35
CA LEU A 106 -10.40 -25.65 -17.53
C LEU A 106 -11.11 -27.00 -17.74
N GLN A 107 -11.58 -27.65 -16.67
CA GLN A 107 -12.31 -28.92 -16.71
C GLN A 107 -13.82 -28.76 -16.97
N SER A 108 -14.49 -27.86 -16.26
CA SER A 108 -15.96 -27.73 -16.29
C SER A 108 -16.47 -26.60 -17.18
N GLY A 109 -15.60 -25.67 -17.58
CA GLY A 109 -16.00 -24.44 -18.27
C GLY A 109 -16.63 -23.37 -17.38
N GLU A 110 -16.73 -23.60 -16.07
CA GLU A 110 -17.25 -22.63 -15.10
C GLU A 110 -16.16 -22.21 -14.10
N LEU A 111 -15.93 -20.90 -13.98
CA LEU A 111 -14.99 -20.37 -12.99
C LEU A 111 -15.68 -20.23 -11.63
N ARG A 112 -15.53 -21.25 -10.76
CA ARG A 112 -15.93 -21.18 -9.35
C ARG A 112 -14.69 -21.14 -8.45
N LEU A 113 -14.26 -19.93 -8.12
CA LEU A 113 -13.14 -19.65 -7.21
C LEU A 113 -13.55 -19.92 -5.75
N ALA A 114 -12.75 -20.72 -5.03
CA ALA A 114 -13.13 -21.30 -3.74
C ALA A 114 -12.79 -20.40 -2.54
N ARG A 115 -13.83 -19.81 -1.92
CA ARG A 115 -14.21 -19.89 -0.49
C ARG A 115 -15.43 -18.97 -0.28
N GLY A 116 -16.58 -19.55 0.07
CA GLY A 116 -17.76 -18.80 0.54
C GLY A 116 -18.74 -18.28 -0.52
N GLY A 117 -18.80 -18.87 -1.72
CA GLY A 117 -19.86 -18.58 -2.69
C GLY A 117 -19.76 -17.22 -3.39
N ARG A 118 -18.69 -16.44 -3.18
CA ARG A 118 -18.43 -15.21 -3.93
C ARG A 118 -17.53 -15.52 -5.14
N ALA A 119 -18.01 -15.24 -6.34
CA ALA A 119 -17.18 -15.29 -7.55
C ALA A 119 -16.01 -14.30 -7.38
N VAL A 120 -14.78 -14.80 -7.44
CA VAL A 120 -13.59 -13.96 -7.52
C VAL A 120 -13.49 -13.51 -8.98
N SER A 121 -13.37 -12.21 -9.23
CA SER A 121 -13.24 -11.67 -10.59
C SER A 121 -11.97 -12.20 -11.26
N PRO A 122 -11.94 -12.48 -12.57
CA PRO A 122 -10.73 -12.85 -13.30
C PRO A 122 -9.52 -11.93 -13.06
N SER A 123 -9.78 -10.64 -12.84
CA SER A 123 -8.78 -9.62 -12.50
C SER A 123 -8.05 -9.88 -11.17
N GLU A 124 -8.61 -10.69 -10.28
CA GLU A 124 -8.04 -11.00 -8.96
C GLU A 124 -7.07 -12.19 -8.99
N ALA A 125 -6.91 -12.83 -10.16
CA ALA A 125 -6.13 -14.06 -10.28
C ALA A 125 -4.63 -13.81 -10.51
N TYR A 126 -4.22 -12.61 -10.94
CA TYR A 126 -2.83 -12.28 -11.28
C TYR A 126 -2.10 -11.51 -10.19
N PHE A 127 -0.81 -11.81 -10.02
CA PHE A 127 0.04 -11.13 -9.04
C PHE A 127 0.73 -9.89 -9.64
N GLY A 128 1.35 -10.03 -10.81
CA GLY A 128 2.18 -8.99 -11.41
C GLY A 128 1.68 -8.40 -12.72
N CYS A 129 2.55 -7.60 -13.36
CA CYS A 129 2.22 -6.88 -14.59
C CYS A 129 2.64 -7.61 -15.88
N ARG A 130 3.32 -8.77 -15.80
CA ARG A 130 3.67 -9.61 -16.96
C ARG A 130 4.39 -8.86 -18.08
N ILE A 131 5.35 -8.01 -17.71
CA ILE A 131 5.96 -7.03 -18.61
C ILE A 131 6.84 -7.72 -19.67
N TYR A 132 7.47 -8.85 -19.34
CA TYR A 132 8.48 -9.48 -20.16
C TYR A 132 8.03 -10.84 -20.69
N ARG A 133 8.27 -11.09 -21.98
CA ARG A 133 8.22 -12.43 -22.59
C ARG A 133 9.32 -12.58 -23.61
N GLU A 134 9.48 -13.79 -24.11
CA GLU A 134 10.34 -14.05 -25.26
C GLU A 134 9.54 -14.71 -26.38
N ASP A 135 9.88 -14.38 -27.62
CA ASP A 135 9.36 -15.12 -28.77
C ASP A 135 10.05 -16.49 -28.92
N LYS A 136 9.66 -17.24 -29.95
CA LYS A 136 10.24 -18.57 -30.22
C LYS A 136 11.75 -18.54 -30.50
N GLN A 137 12.31 -17.37 -30.82
CA GLN A 137 13.74 -17.16 -31.07
C GLN A 137 14.47 -16.62 -29.82
N GLY A 138 13.80 -16.53 -28.67
CA GLY A 138 14.37 -15.99 -27.44
C GLY A 138 14.53 -14.46 -27.45
N ARG A 139 13.86 -13.75 -28.37
CA ARG A 139 13.94 -12.28 -28.44
C ARG A 139 12.94 -11.66 -27.46
N PRO A 140 13.36 -10.67 -26.65
CA PRO A 140 12.48 -9.97 -25.71
C PRO A 140 11.25 -9.34 -26.37
N GLN A 141 10.10 -9.47 -25.72
CA GLN A 141 8.85 -8.78 -26.03
C GLN A 141 8.34 -8.10 -24.76
N TYR A 142 7.96 -6.82 -24.88
CA TYR A 142 7.53 -6.00 -23.75
C TYR A 142 6.05 -5.63 -23.86
N ASN A 143 5.32 -5.75 -22.75
CA ASN A 143 3.92 -5.34 -22.65
C ASN A 143 3.62 -4.60 -21.33
N PHE A 144 3.46 -3.28 -21.43
CA PHE A 144 3.25 -2.42 -20.26
C PHE A 144 1.79 -2.24 -19.86
N TRP A 145 0.86 -2.95 -20.49
CA TRP A 145 -0.56 -2.72 -20.31
C TRP A 145 -1.04 -2.86 -18.85
N HIS A 146 -0.60 -3.91 -18.15
CA HIS A 146 -0.96 -4.11 -16.74
C HIS A 146 -0.28 -3.09 -15.81
N LEU A 147 0.92 -2.62 -16.18
CA LEU A 147 1.66 -1.60 -15.44
C LEU A 147 0.93 -0.26 -15.53
N ASP A 148 0.55 0.13 -16.75
CA ASP A 148 -0.20 1.36 -17.03
C ASP A 148 -1.49 1.42 -16.21
N HIS A 149 -2.22 0.32 -16.11
CA HIS A 149 -3.44 0.24 -15.30
C HIS A 149 -3.20 0.57 -13.83
N VAL A 150 -2.14 -0.02 -13.26
CA VAL A 150 -1.79 0.16 -11.86
C VAL A 150 -1.32 1.59 -11.61
N TYR A 151 -0.41 2.09 -12.44
CA TYR A 151 0.19 3.41 -12.24
C TYR A 151 -0.76 4.55 -12.57
N ASP A 152 -1.66 4.40 -13.55
CA ASP A 152 -2.75 5.35 -13.79
C ASP A 152 -3.66 5.47 -12.54
N ILE A 153 -3.97 4.37 -11.86
CA ILE A 153 -4.74 4.37 -10.61
C ILE A 153 -3.96 5.07 -9.48
N PHE A 154 -2.67 4.75 -9.30
CA PHE A 154 -1.85 5.40 -8.27
C PHE A 154 -1.78 6.91 -8.50
N LEU A 155 -1.38 7.33 -9.70
CA LEU A 155 -1.17 8.73 -10.01
C LEU A 155 -2.48 9.51 -10.03
N SER A 156 -3.60 8.91 -10.46
CA SER A 156 -4.93 9.53 -10.36
C SER A 156 -5.37 9.72 -8.90
N ALA A 157 -4.94 8.87 -7.97
CA ALA A 157 -5.09 9.07 -6.54
C ALA A 157 -4.05 10.06 -5.94
N GLY A 158 -3.12 10.54 -6.77
CA GLY A 158 -1.99 11.39 -6.41
C GLY A 158 -0.98 10.70 -5.51
N VAL A 159 -0.80 9.40 -5.74
CA VAL A 159 0.16 8.49 -5.14
C VAL A 159 1.25 8.15 -6.16
N LYS A 160 2.48 8.03 -5.70
CA LYS A 160 3.65 7.70 -6.52
C LYS A 160 4.14 6.28 -6.22
N PRO A 161 4.59 5.51 -7.20
CA PRO A 161 5.16 4.20 -6.93
C PRO A 161 6.56 4.34 -6.30
N ILE A 162 6.84 3.45 -5.34
CA ILE A 162 8.19 2.96 -5.07
C ILE A 162 8.27 1.67 -5.90
N VAL A 163 8.98 1.74 -7.02
CA VAL A 163 9.06 0.66 -8.00
C VAL A 163 10.04 -0.38 -7.51
N GLU A 164 9.51 -1.49 -7.00
CA GLU A 164 10.30 -2.66 -6.66
C GLU A 164 10.48 -3.52 -7.91
N CYS A 165 11.71 -3.67 -8.38
CA CYS A 165 12.04 -4.48 -9.54
C CYS A 165 12.11 -5.96 -9.14
N ASP A 166 10.95 -6.60 -9.02
CA ASP A 166 10.74 -7.96 -8.55
C ASP A 166 9.50 -8.61 -9.21
N PHE A 167 9.23 -9.91 -9.10
CA PHE A 167 10.22 -10.97 -9.04
C PHE A 167 10.58 -11.37 -10.48
N MET A 168 11.40 -12.41 -10.66
CA MET A 168 11.93 -12.75 -11.99
C MET A 168 10.81 -13.19 -12.96
N PRO A 169 10.76 -12.67 -14.20
CA PRO A 169 9.94 -13.25 -15.26
C PRO A 169 10.31 -14.71 -15.55
N GLU A 170 9.33 -15.53 -15.91
CA GLU A 170 9.53 -16.96 -16.14
C GLU A 170 10.50 -17.23 -17.28
N ALA A 171 10.36 -16.48 -18.36
CA ALA A 171 11.23 -16.61 -19.52
C ALA A 171 12.69 -16.23 -19.23
N LEU A 172 12.94 -15.48 -18.15
CA LEU A 172 14.27 -14.96 -17.79
C LEU A 172 14.91 -15.67 -16.59
N ALA A 173 14.15 -16.48 -15.85
CA ALA A 173 14.67 -17.20 -14.69
C ALA A 173 15.78 -18.20 -15.05
N GLU A 174 16.82 -18.25 -14.21
CA GLU A 174 17.89 -19.22 -14.29
C GLU A 174 17.48 -20.56 -13.68
N GLY A 175 17.65 -21.64 -14.45
CA GLY A 175 17.40 -23.01 -14.01
C GLY A 175 15.92 -23.31 -13.77
N GLU A 176 15.65 -24.28 -12.91
CA GLU A 176 14.29 -24.68 -12.56
C GLU A 176 13.55 -23.55 -11.81
N PRO A 177 12.30 -23.22 -12.18
CA PRO A 177 11.54 -22.17 -11.51
C PRO A 177 11.32 -22.42 -10.02
N VAL A 178 11.76 -21.48 -9.18
CA VAL A 178 11.54 -21.51 -7.74
C VAL A 178 10.72 -20.30 -7.32
N ARG A 179 9.64 -20.52 -6.56
CA ARG A 179 8.68 -19.45 -6.23
C ARG A 179 8.55 -19.21 -4.74
N ASN A 180 8.32 -17.95 -4.39
CA ASN A 180 7.90 -17.56 -3.05
C ASN A 180 6.40 -17.85 -2.81
N TYR A 181 5.91 -17.51 -1.62
CA TYR A 181 4.50 -17.71 -1.23
C TYR A 181 3.49 -16.94 -2.10
N GLY A 182 3.93 -15.85 -2.75
CA GLY A 182 3.14 -15.06 -3.68
C GLY A 182 3.17 -15.59 -5.11
N GLY A 183 4.03 -16.55 -5.44
CA GLY A 183 4.17 -17.08 -6.80
C GLY A 183 5.16 -16.30 -7.68
N GLY A 184 5.87 -15.31 -7.13
CA GLY A 184 7.00 -14.67 -7.82
C GLY A 184 8.22 -15.59 -7.87
N LEU A 185 8.96 -15.62 -8.99
CA LEU A 185 10.15 -16.46 -9.12
C LEU A 185 11.35 -15.80 -8.44
N VAL A 186 11.99 -16.53 -7.54
CA VAL A 186 13.11 -16.03 -6.73
C VAL A 186 14.48 -16.35 -7.32
N ASN A 187 14.50 -16.90 -8.54
CA ASN A 187 15.70 -17.18 -9.31
C ASN A 187 16.39 -15.87 -9.73
N THR A 188 17.71 -15.95 -9.90
CA THR A 188 18.47 -14.94 -10.64
C THR A 188 18.15 -15.01 -12.13
N PRO A 189 18.51 -13.99 -12.93
CA PRO A 189 18.33 -14.06 -14.38
C PRO A 189 19.38 -14.99 -15.01
N HIS A 190 18.97 -15.78 -16.01
CA HIS A 190 19.91 -16.56 -16.82
C HIS A 190 20.73 -15.66 -17.77
N ASP A 191 20.20 -14.47 -18.10
CA ASP A 191 20.87 -13.44 -18.89
C ASP A 191 20.72 -12.07 -18.22
N TYR A 192 21.84 -11.55 -17.72
CA TYR A 192 21.88 -10.26 -17.01
C TYR A 192 21.67 -9.06 -17.95
N ARG A 193 21.97 -9.18 -19.25
CA ARG A 193 21.70 -8.12 -20.22
C ARG A 193 20.21 -8.00 -20.49
N LYS A 194 19.50 -9.12 -20.65
CA LYS A 194 18.03 -9.13 -20.76
C LYS A 194 17.36 -8.59 -19.49
N TRP A 195 17.89 -8.88 -18.31
CA TRP A 195 17.45 -8.30 -17.04
C TRP A 195 17.57 -6.77 -17.01
N ARG A 196 18.74 -6.26 -17.37
CA ARG A 196 18.98 -4.82 -17.52
C ARG A 196 18.05 -4.20 -18.55
N ASP A 197 17.89 -4.82 -19.71
CA ASP A 197 17.06 -4.26 -20.79
C ASP A 197 15.58 -4.23 -20.38
N LEU A 198 15.07 -5.22 -19.65
CA LEU A 198 13.73 -5.18 -19.06
C LEU A 198 13.52 -3.95 -18.17
N ILE A 199 14.44 -3.71 -17.24
CA ILE A 199 14.34 -2.54 -16.35
C ILE A 199 14.44 -1.25 -17.16
N TYR A 200 15.40 -1.15 -18.08
CA TYR A 200 15.59 0.02 -18.93
C TYR A 200 14.34 0.36 -19.75
N GLN A 201 13.72 -0.64 -20.40
CA GLN A 201 12.51 -0.43 -21.19
C GLN A 201 11.33 -0.04 -20.30
N THR A 202 11.25 -0.60 -19.09
CA THR A 202 10.22 -0.22 -18.10
C THR A 202 10.36 1.25 -17.68
N VAL A 203 11.57 1.69 -17.33
CA VAL A 203 11.84 3.10 -16.96
C VAL A 203 11.54 4.02 -18.14
N LYS A 204 12.02 3.69 -19.35
CA LYS A 204 11.73 4.48 -20.56
C LYS A 204 10.24 4.62 -20.82
N HIS A 205 9.49 3.53 -20.69
CA HIS A 205 8.04 3.55 -20.88
C HIS A 205 7.36 4.47 -19.87
N CYS A 206 7.72 4.38 -18.59
CA CYS A 206 7.21 5.28 -17.56
C CYS A 206 7.53 6.75 -17.86
N ILE A 207 8.75 7.07 -18.31
CA ILE A 207 9.14 8.43 -18.71
C ILE A 207 8.30 8.91 -19.89
N ALA A 208 8.11 8.05 -20.90
CA ALA A 208 7.33 8.39 -22.09
C ALA A 208 5.85 8.64 -21.76
N ARG A 209 5.26 7.85 -20.84
CA ARG A 209 3.85 7.96 -20.48
C ARG A 209 3.56 9.09 -19.49
N TYR A 210 4.37 9.22 -18.44
CA TYR A 210 4.08 10.10 -17.30
C TYR A 210 4.92 11.37 -17.27
N GLY A 211 5.96 11.45 -18.10
CA GLY A 211 6.89 12.56 -18.16
C GLY A 211 8.08 12.37 -17.21
N ARG A 212 9.25 12.84 -17.67
CA ARG A 212 10.53 12.71 -16.97
C ARG A 212 10.50 13.26 -15.54
N GLU A 213 9.98 14.47 -15.39
CA GLU A 213 9.90 15.15 -14.08
C GLU A 213 9.01 14.41 -13.07
N GLU A 214 7.97 13.71 -13.52
CA GLU A 214 7.16 12.87 -12.64
C GLU A 214 7.97 11.64 -12.18
N VAL A 215 8.60 10.92 -13.12
CA VAL A 215 9.33 9.67 -12.81
C VAL A 215 10.55 9.91 -11.91
N ARG A 216 11.21 11.07 -12.01
CA ARG A 216 12.31 11.46 -11.10
C ARG A 216 11.89 11.60 -9.64
N THR A 217 10.58 11.72 -9.37
CA THR A 217 10.05 11.81 -8.00
C THR A 217 9.63 10.46 -7.40
N TRP A 218 9.79 9.38 -8.18
CA TRP A 218 9.56 8.00 -7.75
C TRP A 218 10.87 7.41 -7.23
N TYR A 219 10.78 6.32 -6.49
CA TYR A 219 11.95 5.55 -6.06
C TYR A 219 12.01 4.23 -6.80
N TRP A 220 13.22 3.78 -7.13
CA TRP A 220 13.45 2.49 -7.78
C TRP A 220 14.32 1.63 -6.87
N GLU A 221 13.82 0.45 -6.53
CA GLU A 221 14.48 -0.51 -5.65
C GLU A 221 14.64 -1.83 -6.38
N VAL A 222 15.75 -2.54 -6.13
CA VAL A 222 15.89 -3.91 -6.63
C VAL A 222 15.48 -4.92 -5.56
N TRP A 223 14.59 -5.82 -5.94
CA TRP A 223 14.25 -7.03 -5.20
C TRP A 223 13.62 -6.83 -3.80
N ASN A 224 13.39 -7.97 -3.12
CA ASN A 224 12.86 -8.06 -1.77
C ASN A 224 13.58 -9.10 -0.91
N GLU A 225 13.95 -8.72 0.32
CA GLU A 225 14.47 -9.60 1.36
C GLU A 225 15.50 -10.64 0.86
N PRO A 226 16.57 -10.22 0.14
CA PRO A 226 17.51 -11.16 -0.45
C PRO A 226 18.30 -11.98 0.59
N ASP A 227 18.29 -11.53 1.85
CA ASP A 227 18.85 -12.23 3.00
C ASP A 227 17.99 -13.42 3.50
N LEU A 228 16.80 -13.63 2.94
CA LEU A 228 15.94 -14.79 3.20
C LEU A 228 15.93 -15.77 2.02
N ALA A 229 16.24 -17.04 2.31
CA ALA A 229 16.23 -18.11 1.30
C ALA A 229 14.87 -18.28 0.58
N ALA A 230 13.76 -17.90 1.24
CA ALA A 230 12.43 -17.98 0.64
C ALA A 230 12.18 -16.90 -0.43
N TYR A 231 13.00 -15.86 -0.48
CA TYR A 231 12.87 -14.72 -1.40
C TYR A 231 14.07 -14.56 -2.34
N PHE A 232 15.16 -15.32 -2.17
CA PHE A 232 16.32 -15.24 -3.06
C PHE A 232 17.16 -16.53 -3.08
N ILE A 233 17.56 -16.94 -4.31
CA ILE A 233 18.45 -18.07 -4.67
C ILE A 233 17.99 -19.48 -4.26
N ASP A 234 17.68 -20.31 -5.27
CA ASP A 234 17.19 -21.71 -5.26
C ASP A 234 16.01 -22.00 -4.31
N GLY A 235 15.45 -20.94 -3.71
CA GLY A 235 14.45 -21.03 -2.66
C GLY A 235 14.95 -21.72 -1.40
N GLY A 236 13.98 -22.05 -0.55
CA GLY A 236 14.20 -22.77 0.69
C GLY A 236 13.18 -22.40 1.75
N ARG A 237 13.32 -23.00 2.93
CA ARG A 237 12.54 -22.61 4.11
C ARG A 237 12.87 -21.17 4.49
N PHE A 238 11.94 -20.47 5.15
CA PHE A 238 12.14 -19.14 5.74
C PHE A 238 13.28 -19.15 6.76
N ARG A 239 14.52 -19.05 6.27
CA ARG A 239 15.75 -19.04 7.04
C ARG A 239 16.65 -17.98 6.44
N PHE A 240 17.20 -17.16 7.32
CA PHE A 240 18.22 -16.21 6.92
C PHE A 240 19.48 -16.90 6.45
N ARG A 241 20.11 -16.33 5.44
CA ARG A 241 21.44 -16.69 4.97
C ARG A 241 22.33 -15.45 5.04
N ALA A 242 23.63 -15.62 5.18
CA ALA A 242 24.62 -14.54 5.20
C ALA A 242 25.86 -14.91 4.36
N ASP A 243 25.64 -15.77 3.36
CA ASP A 243 26.69 -16.33 2.53
C ASP A 243 27.16 -15.30 1.49
N ARG A 244 28.48 -15.03 1.45
CA ARG A 244 29.04 -14.01 0.55
C ARG A 244 28.82 -14.36 -0.92
N LYS A 245 28.84 -15.64 -1.30
CA LYS A 245 28.58 -16.07 -2.69
C LYS A 245 27.15 -15.77 -3.12
N GLN A 246 26.17 -15.94 -2.23
CA GLN A 246 24.79 -15.53 -2.49
C GLN A 246 24.65 -14.00 -2.57
N THR A 247 25.28 -13.27 -1.65
CA THR A 247 25.28 -11.81 -1.72
C THR A 247 25.90 -11.32 -3.04
N GLU A 248 27.00 -11.90 -3.51
CA GLU A 248 27.62 -11.56 -4.79
C GLU A 248 26.66 -11.65 -5.99
N ARG A 249 25.79 -12.67 -6.03
CA ARG A 249 24.76 -12.80 -7.06
C ARG A 249 23.74 -11.66 -7.00
N PHE A 250 23.37 -11.21 -5.80
CA PHE A 250 22.52 -10.03 -5.62
C PHE A 250 23.23 -8.75 -6.05
N LEU A 251 24.49 -8.56 -5.64
CA LEU A 251 25.29 -7.39 -6.00
C LEU A 251 25.43 -7.25 -7.52
N LYS A 252 25.68 -8.36 -8.22
CA LYS A 252 25.64 -8.40 -9.68
C LYS A 252 24.28 -8.00 -10.26
N MET A 253 23.16 -8.47 -9.69
CA MET A 253 21.83 -8.02 -10.13
C MET A 253 21.61 -6.53 -9.87
N TYR A 254 22.08 -6.00 -8.75
CA TYR A 254 22.01 -4.60 -8.38
C TYR A 254 22.76 -3.72 -9.38
N ASP A 255 23.98 -4.09 -9.77
CA ASP A 255 24.77 -3.33 -10.75
C ASP A 255 24.07 -3.21 -12.11
N TYR A 256 23.47 -4.30 -12.60
CA TYR A 256 22.71 -4.28 -13.85
C TYR A 256 21.40 -3.49 -13.72
N PHE A 257 20.79 -3.49 -12.53
CA PHE A 257 19.63 -2.64 -12.23
C PHE A 257 20.00 -1.15 -12.23
N VAL A 258 21.08 -0.78 -11.54
CA VAL A 258 21.56 0.61 -11.47
C VAL A 258 21.94 1.10 -12.86
N ASP A 259 22.69 0.31 -13.63
CA ASP A 259 23.07 0.67 -15.00
C ASP A 259 21.84 0.87 -15.89
N ALA A 260 20.82 0.01 -15.78
CA ALA A 260 19.57 0.14 -16.52
C ALA A 260 18.82 1.44 -16.19
N VAL A 261 18.60 1.73 -14.90
CA VAL A 261 17.84 2.92 -14.49
C VAL A 261 18.62 4.20 -14.85
N LYS A 262 19.91 4.27 -14.52
CA LYS A 262 20.74 5.46 -14.77
C LYS A 262 21.00 5.69 -16.25
N SER A 263 21.01 4.64 -17.08
CA SER A 263 21.05 4.78 -18.55
C SER A 263 19.77 5.40 -19.13
N ALA A 264 18.62 5.23 -18.48
CA ALA A 264 17.37 5.85 -18.91
C ALA A 264 17.26 7.31 -18.43
N ASP A 265 17.68 7.56 -17.19
CA ASP A 265 17.82 8.90 -16.61
C ASP A 265 18.75 8.86 -15.37
N PRO A 266 19.88 9.59 -15.38
CA PRO A 266 20.82 9.58 -14.25
C PRO A 266 20.24 10.19 -12.96
N GLU A 267 19.18 11.00 -13.04
CA GLU A 267 18.57 11.68 -11.89
C GLU A 267 17.51 10.83 -11.16
N ILE A 268 17.14 9.67 -11.70
CA ILE A 268 16.17 8.78 -11.02
C ILE A 268 16.84 8.14 -9.80
N PRO A 269 16.26 8.22 -8.59
CA PRO A 269 16.86 7.66 -7.39
C PRO A 269 16.75 6.13 -7.37
N VAL A 270 17.89 5.46 -7.12
CA VAL A 270 18.02 4.00 -7.01
C VAL A 270 18.47 3.57 -5.62
N GLY A 271 18.03 2.40 -5.15
CA GLY A 271 18.37 1.95 -3.80
C GLY A 271 18.13 0.47 -3.53
N GLY A 272 18.46 0.08 -2.29
CA GLY A 272 18.45 -1.30 -1.80
C GLY A 272 19.16 -1.40 -0.44
N PRO A 273 19.38 -2.61 0.10
CA PRO A 273 19.09 -3.93 -0.49
C PRO A 273 17.71 -4.51 -0.10
N GLY A 274 16.87 -3.78 0.63
CA GLY A 274 15.54 -4.27 1.04
C GLY A 274 15.61 -5.51 1.94
N ILE A 275 16.63 -5.62 2.80
CA ILE A 275 16.85 -6.81 3.65
C ILE A 275 15.79 -6.96 4.74
N ALA A 276 15.44 -8.21 5.08
CA ALA A 276 14.54 -8.53 6.17
C ALA A 276 15.16 -8.24 7.55
N GLY A 277 16.47 -8.43 7.72
CA GLY A 277 17.13 -8.08 8.98
C GLY A 277 18.60 -8.43 9.17
N ARG A 278 19.27 -9.09 8.22
CA ARG A 278 20.69 -9.47 8.39
C ARG A 278 21.64 -8.30 8.15
N ILE A 279 22.24 -7.80 9.24
CA ILE A 279 23.17 -6.67 9.21
C ILE A 279 24.41 -6.98 8.34
N GLU A 280 24.85 -8.23 8.28
CA GLU A 280 25.99 -8.62 7.43
C GLU A 280 25.70 -8.38 5.94
N TRP A 281 24.46 -8.63 5.49
CA TRP A 281 24.04 -8.32 4.12
C TRP A 281 24.09 -6.83 3.84
N LEU A 282 23.62 -6.00 4.78
CA LEU A 282 23.71 -4.55 4.65
C LEU A 282 25.18 -4.13 4.50
N ARG A 283 26.08 -4.64 5.36
CA ARG A 283 27.50 -4.30 5.27
C ARG A 283 28.11 -4.72 3.93
N TYR A 284 27.86 -5.94 3.45
CA TYR A 284 28.36 -6.38 2.15
C TYR A 284 27.83 -5.55 0.99
N PHE A 285 26.56 -5.14 1.03
CA PHE A 285 25.98 -4.25 0.03
C PHE A 285 26.64 -2.87 0.02
N LEU A 286 26.84 -2.25 1.18
CA LEU A 286 27.49 -0.94 1.27
C LEU A 286 28.98 -1.01 0.89
N GLU A 287 29.68 -2.08 1.30
CA GLU A 287 31.05 -2.37 0.87
C GLU A 287 31.14 -2.43 -0.66
N HIS A 288 30.22 -3.15 -1.29
CA HIS A 288 30.16 -3.24 -2.73
C HIS A 288 29.95 -1.89 -3.41
N CYS A 289 28.96 -1.12 -2.95
CA CYS A 289 28.62 0.18 -3.53
C CYS A 289 29.76 1.21 -3.42
N VAL A 290 30.68 1.06 -2.44
CA VAL A 290 31.73 2.06 -2.19
C VAL A 290 33.12 1.59 -2.63
N ARG A 291 33.44 0.31 -2.47
CA ARG A 291 34.84 -0.18 -2.48
C ARG A 291 35.09 -1.33 -3.45
N GLU A 292 34.07 -2.05 -3.90
CA GLU A 292 34.25 -3.20 -4.79
C GLU A 292 34.00 -2.83 -6.26
N ARG A 293 34.34 -3.76 -7.16
CA ARG A 293 34.17 -3.56 -8.61
C ARG A 293 32.73 -3.82 -9.01
N ASN A 294 32.15 -2.85 -9.71
CA ASN A 294 30.87 -2.97 -10.38
C ASN A 294 30.97 -3.95 -11.57
N HIS A 295 30.06 -4.91 -11.66
CA HIS A 295 30.01 -5.98 -12.65
C HIS A 295 29.66 -5.54 -14.07
N VAL A 296 29.11 -4.34 -14.27
CA VAL A 296 28.79 -3.78 -15.59
C VAL A 296 29.93 -2.90 -16.10
N THR A 297 30.43 -2.00 -15.26
CA THR A 297 31.40 -0.97 -15.66
C THR A 297 32.85 -1.37 -15.42
N GLY A 298 33.11 -2.36 -14.55
CA GLY A 298 34.45 -2.78 -14.11
C GLY A 298 35.16 -1.79 -13.17
N ARG A 299 34.55 -0.63 -12.90
CA ARG A 299 35.06 0.43 -12.01
C ARG A 299 34.69 0.14 -10.56
N VAL A 300 35.39 0.79 -9.64
CA VAL A 300 35.03 0.71 -8.21
C VAL A 300 33.80 1.57 -7.92
N GLY A 301 32.84 0.98 -7.22
CA GLY A 301 31.64 1.63 -6.71
C GLY A 301 30.42 1.52 -7.65
N THR A 302 29.24 1.54 -7.03
CA THR A 302 27.92 1.49 -7.66
C THR A 302 27.03 2.56 -7.04
N ALA A 303 26.26 3.28 -7.87
CA ALA A 303 25.41 4.36 -7.38
C ALA A 303 24.30 3.83 -6.45
N VAL A 304 24.13 4.49 -5.30
CA VAL A 304 23.07 4.25 -4.33
C VAL A 304 22.57 5.60 -3.81
N ASP A 305 21.31 5.92 -4.05
CA ASP A 305 20.69 7.18 -3.64
C ASP A 305 19.92 7.04 -2.32
N PHE A 306 19.46 5.82 -2.01
CA PHE A 306 18.83 5.47 -0.73
C PHE A 306 19.16 4.03 -0.29
N ILE A 307 19.18 3.82 1.02
CA ILE A 307 19.46 2.55 1.68
C ILE A 307 18.17 2.04 2.31
N SER A 308 17.83 0.78 2.11
CA SER A 308 16.54 0.22 2.54
C SER A 308 16.64 -1.09 3.32
N TRP A 309 15.71 -1.28 4.26
CA TRP A 309 15.52 -2.53 5.01
C TRP A 309 14.13 -2.62 5.63
N HIS A 310 13.80 -3.80 6.15
CA HIS A 310 12.54 -4.06 6.83
C HIS A 310 12.72 -4.17 8.35
N CYS A 311 11.63 -3.96 9.08
CA CYS A 311 11.56 -4.28 10.49
C CYS A 311 10.12 -4.48 10.94
N TYR A 312 9.86 -5.58 11.66
CA TYR A 312 8.56 -5.84 12.28
C TYR A 312 8.73 -6.14 13.76
N GLY A 313 7.80 -5.70 14.59
CA GLY A 313 7.78 -6.03 16.01
C GLY A 313 7.52 -4.85 16.92
N PRO A 314 7.73 -5.04 18.24
CA PRO A 314 7.60 -3.99 19.23
C PRO A 314 8.50 -2.78 18.96
N LEU A 315 8.07 -1.57 19.34
CA LEU A 315 8.82 -0.33 19.05
C LEU A 315 10.26 -0.37 19.57
N ALA A 316 10.48 -0.94 20.76
CA ALA A 316 11.82 -1.05 21.34
C ALA A 316 12.76 -1.92 20.48
N ARG A 317 12.26 -3.02 19.91
CA ARG A 317 13.04 -3.87 19.01
C ARG A 317 13.42 -3.11 17.74
N GLN A 318 12.47 -2.38 17.16
CA GLN A 318 12.72 -1.62 15.93
C GLN A 318 13.74 -0.51 16.16
N ASP A 319 13.72 0.14 17.32
CA ASP A 319 14.70 1.16 17.66
C ASP A 319 16.11 0.58 17.84
N THR A 320 16.25 -0.59 18.47
CA THR A 320 17.53 -1.32 18.56
C THR A 320 18.05 -1.71 17.18
N ASP A 321 17.18 -2.29 16.34
CA ASP A 321 17.53 -2.71 14.98
C ASP A 321 17.95 -1.51 14.10
N ARG A 322 17.21 -0.40 14.17
CA ARG A 322 17.55 0.87 13.51
C ARG A 322 18.92 1.38 13.93
N ARG A 323 19.20 1.47 15.24
CA ARG A 323 20.49 1.94 15.74
C ARG A 323 21.65 1.07 15.27
N ALA A 324 21.48 -0.25 15.28
CA ALA A 324 22.51 -1.18 14.82
C ALA A 324 22.81 -1.02 13.32
N LYS A 325 21.77 -0.90 12.47
CA LYS A 325 21.94 -0.70 11.02
C LYS A 325 22.50 0.69 10.69
N MET A 326 22.06 1.73 11.38
CA MET A 326 22.62 3.08 11.23
C MET A 326 24.09 3.16 11.65
N ALA A 327 24.52 2.37 12.63
CA ALA A 327 25.94 2.26 12.97
C ALA A 327 26.76 1.72 11.78
N VAL A 328 26.24 0.71 11.08
CA VAL A 328 26.89 0.19 9.86
C VAL A 328 26.91 1.23 8.74
N VAL A 329 25.83 1.97 8.51
CA VAL A 329 25.81 3.05 7.50
C VAL A 329 26.92 4.09 7.78
N ARG A 330 27.16 4.42 9.05
CA ARG A 330 28.23 5.37 9.46
C ARG A 330 29.65 4.85 9.23
N GLU A 331 29.84 3.54 9.03
CA GLU A 331 31.13 2.96 8.59
C GLU A 331 31.49 3.41 7.16
N PHE A 332 30.52 3.97 6.41
CA PHE A 332 30.66 4.46 5.03
C PHE A 332 30.32 5.95 4.91
N PRO A 333 31.25 6.88 5.24
CA PRO A 333 30.97 8.31 5.28
C PRO A 333 30.40 8.91 3.99
N SER A 334 30.77 8.36 2.83
CA SER A 334 30.25 8.78 1.51
C SER A 334 28.74 8.55 1.34
N LEU A 335 28.16 7.64 2.12
CA LEU A 335 26.74 7.26 2.04
C LEU A 335 25.88 7.89 3.13
N THR A 336 26.46 8.70 4.03
CA THR A 336 25.72 9.36 5.11
C THR A 336 24.70 10.41 4.64
N ARG A 337 24.73 10.76 3.34
CA ARG A 337 23.75 11.62 2.67
C ARG A 337 22.64 10.85 1.94
N CYS A 338 22.78 9.55 1.77
CA CYS A 338 21.72 8.72 1.19
C CYS A 338 20.51 8.72 2.11
N GLU A 339 19.32 8.72 1.52
CA GLU A 339 18.11 8.55 2.32
C GLU A 339 18.07 7.15 2.95
N VAL A 340 17.45 7.01 4.12
CA VAL A 340 17.25 5.72 4.78
C VAL A 340 15.76 5.37 4.80
N HIS A 341 15.41 4.28 4.15
CA HIS A 341 14.03 3.84 3.93
C HIS A 341 13.74 2.57 4.73
N LEU A 342 12.73 2.64 5.61
CA LEU A 342 12.11 1.46 6.20
C LEU A 342 10.97 0.99 5.29
N ASN A 343 11.32 0.34 4.19
CA ASN A 343 10.44 0.02 3.06
C ASN A 343 9.47 -1.16 3.32
N GLU A 344 9.56 -1.80 4.49
CA GLU A 344 8.44 -2.50 5.14
C GLU A 344 8.52 -2.43 6.67
N TRP A 345 7.39 -2.10 7.30
CA TRP A 345 7.25 -2.26 8.73
C TRP A 345 5.82 -2.50 9.22
N GLY A 346 5.74 -2.80 10.51
CA GLY A 346 4.50 -2.85 11.28
C GLY A 346 4.68 -3.55 12.62
N GLN A 347 3.61 -3.57 13.42
CA GLN A 347 3.64 -4.15 14.76
C GLN A 347 4.13 -5.60 14.79
N ARG A 348 3.71 -6.41 13.80
CA ARG A 348 3.99 -7.85 13.69
C ARG A 348 3.84 -8.27 12.23
N LEU A 349 4.55 -9.32 11.82
CA LEU A 349 4.43 -9.90 10.48
C LEU A 349 3.04 -10.52 10.21
N ARG A 350 2.44 -11.16 11.22
CA ARG A 350 1.15 -11.86 11.11
C ARG A 350 -0.03 -11.01 11.65
N PRO A 351 -1.25 -11.17 11.10
CA PRO A 351 -2.40 -10.30 11.39
C PRO A 351 -3.16 -10.66 12.67
N SER A 352 -2.68 -11.63 13.45
CA SER A 352 -3.29 -12.05 14.72
C SER A 352 -2.36 -11.70 15.89
N PRO A 353 -2.87 -11.08 16.98
CA PRO A 353 -4.28 -10.70 17.24
C PRO A 353 -4.75 -9.45 16.45
N PRO A 354 -6.07 -9.12 16.43
CA PRO A 354 -6.69 -8.08 15.59
C PRO A 354 -6.29 -6.62 15.91
N THR A 355 -5.26 -6.40 16.72
CA THR A 355 -4.75 -5.07 17.12
C THR A 355 -4.43 -4.16 15.94
N VAL A 356 -4.08 -4.76 14.79
CA VAL A 356 -3.78 -4.05 13.55
C VAL A 356 -4.98 -3.36 12.91
N MET A 357 -6.20 -3.61 13.40
CA MET A 357 -7.46 -3.01 12.93
C MET A 357 -8.07 -2.01 13.93
N THR A 358 -7.49 -1.85 15.13
CA THR A 358 -8.04 -1.00 16.20
C THR A 358 -7.25 0.31 16.33
N ASN A 359 -7.71 1.19 17.23
CA ASN A 359 -7.00 2.42 17.61
C ASN A 359 -5.58 2.16 18.15
N PHE A 360 -5.26 0.94 18.61
CA PHE A 360 -3.90 0.55 18.97
C PHE A 360 -2.92 0.76 17.80
N GLU A 361 -3.31 0.40 16.58
CA GLU A 361 -2.47 0.60 15.38
C GLU A 361 -2.27 2.08 15.05
N ALA A 362 -3.31 2.91 15.23
CA ALA A 362 -3.23 4.35 15.03
C ALA A 362 -2.25 5.00 16.03
N ALA A 363 -2.36 4.64 17.31
CA ALA A 363 -1.47 5.13 18.36
C ALA A 363 -0.03 4.63 18.17
N TYR A 364 0.15 3.38 17.76
CA TYR A 364 1.46 2.81 17.43
C TYR A 364 2.16 3.59 16.30
N LEU A 365 1.45 3.87 15.21
CA LEU A 365 1.95 4.69 14.10
C LEU A 365 2.38 6.08 14.59
N CYS A 366 1.53 6.76 15.35
CA CYS A 366 1.81 8.12 15.84
C CYS A 366 2.98 8.14 16.84
N ARG A 367 3.09 7.13 17.71
CA ARG A 367 4.22 6.98 18.63
C ARG A 367 5.53 6.76 17.90
N PHE A 368 5.52 5.95 16.84
CA PHE A 368 6.71 5.72 16.01
C PHE A 368 7.20 7.01 15.34
N ILE A 369 6.30 7.81 14.75
CA ILE A 369 6.61 9.12 14.15
C ILE A 369 7.20 10.07 15.22
N ALA A 370 6.58 10.16 16.39
CA ALA A 370 7.09 10.99 17.48
C ALA A 370 8.51 10.57 17.88
N GLY A 371 8.80 9.27 17.89
CA GLY A 371 10.15 8.74 18.13
C GLY A 371 11.18 9.20 17.09
N GLN A 372 10.82 9.24 15.80
CA GLN A 372 11.71 9.75 14.74
C GLN A 372 12.09 11.22 14.97
N TYR A 373 11.14 12.04 15.44
CA TYR A 373 11.39 13.44 15.74
C TYR A 373 12.15 13.70 17.03
N GLN A 374 12.11 12.77 17.98
CA GLN A 374 12.83 12.83 19.25
C GLN A 374 14.30 12.39 19.10
N ALA A 375 14.61 11.50 18.14
CA ALA A 375 15.95 10.99 17.85
C ALA A 375 16.29 11.14 16.34
N PRO A 376 16.42 12.39 15.85
CA PRO A 376 16.58 12.68 14.42
C PRO A 376 17.90 12.15 13.83
N GLU A 377 18.92 11.92 14.63
CA GLU A 377 20.24 11.43 14.19
C GLU A 377 20.23 9.99 13.65
N ASN A 378 19.14 9.26 13.89
CA ASN A 378 18.92 7.92 13.36
C ASN A 378 17.57 7.82 12.61
N ALA A 379 16.91 8.95 12.32
CA ALA A 379 15.58 8.94 11.75
C ALA A 379 15.59 8.36 10.33
N PHE A 380 14.51 7.67 9.99
CA PHE A 380 14.22 7.34 8.59
C PHE A 380 13.82 8.59 7.83
N ASP A 381 14.07 8.59 6.52
CA ASP A 381 13.53 9.59 5.58
C ASP A 381 12.15 9.18 5.06
N LEU A 382 11.88 7.88 5.10
CA LEU A 382 10.64 7.25 4.67
C LEU A 382 10.45 5.92 5.41
N PHE A 383 9.25 5.65 5.89
CA PHE A 383 8.84 4.32 6.31
C PHE A 383 7.52 3.93 5.67
N LEU A 384 7.36 2.65 5.37
CA LEU A 384 6.23 2.12 4.62
C LEU A 384 5.47 1.05 5.40
N ARG A 385 4.25 1.39 5.84
CA ARG A 385 3.42 0.41 6.55
C ARG A 385 2.86 -0.60 5.57
N TRP A 386 3.13 -1.87 5.80
CA TRP A 386 2.50 -2.91 5.00
C TRP A 386 1.01 -3.08 5.37
N GLY A 387 0.10 -2.78 4.45
CA GLY A 387 -1.34 -2.85 4.65
C GLY A 387 -2.16 -2.75 3.38
N GLN A 388 -3.19 -3.59 3.30
CA GLN A 388 -3.96 -3.83 2.07
C GLN A 388 -5.05 -2.78 1.83
N PRO A 389 -5.34 -2.45 0.55
CA PRO A 389 -6.35 -1.46 0.18
C PRO A 389 -7.80 -1.96 0.38
N THR A 390 -8.00 -3.21 0.80
CA THR A 390 -9.33 -3.82 0.95
C THR A 390 -9.42 -4.76 2.17
N THR A 391 -10.64 -5.19 2.50
CA THR A 391 -11.01 -6.05 3.64
C THR A 391 -10.30 -7.41 3.68
N SER A 392 -9.97 -7.99 2.53
CA SER A 392 -9.56 -9.39 2.42
C SER A 392 -8.07 -9.64 2.66
N GLY A 393 -7.31 -8.58 2.95
CA GLY A 393 -5.86 -8.61 3.03
C GLY A 393 -5.27 -8.57 4.44
N TRP A 394 -3.95 -8.76 4.52
CA TRP A 394 -3.16 -8.58 5.73
C TRP A 394 -3.14 -7.09 6.13
N ARG A 395 -3.40 -6.79 7.40
CA ARG A 395 -3.31 -5.42 7.96
C ARG A 395 -4.12 -4.39 7.14
N PRO A 396 -5.43 -4.63 6.90
CA PRO A 396 -6.23 -3.78 6.02
C PRO A 396 -6.18 -2.31 6.46
N LEU A 397 -6.21 -1.40 5.49
CA LEU A 397 -6.33 0.04 5.74
C LEU A 397 -7.80 0.46 5.88
N VAL A 398 -8.68 -0.23 5.15
CA VAL A 398 -10.10 0.05 5.11
C VAL A 398 -10.88 -1.26 5.10
N HIS A 399 -12.12 -1.19 5.54
CA HIS A 399 -13.12 -2.20 5.27
C HIS A 399 -13.98 -1.77 4.08
N VAL A 400 -14.04 -2.57 3.03
CA VAL A 400 -14.93 -2.37 1.88
C VAL A 400 -16.02 -3.43 1.85
N GLN A 401 -17.27 -2.97 1.71
CA GLN A 401 -18.42 -3.83 1.47
C GLN A 401 -19.38 -3.18 0.48
N LYS A 402 -19.68 -3.89 -0.61
CA LYS A 402 -20.39 -3.34 -1.77
C LYS A 402 -19.63 -2.10 -2.28
N ASP A 403 -20.29 -0.95 -2.38
CA ASP A 403 -19.65 0.33 -2.77
C ASP A 403 -19.22 1.19 -1.56
N GLN A 404 -19.43 0.72 -0.33
CA GLN A 404 -19.10 1.47 0.89
C GLN A 404 -17.65 1.17 1.32
N VAL A 405 -16.86 2.23 1.47
CA VAL A 405 -15.54 2.20 2.12
C VAL A 405 -15.66 2.73 3.54
N ILE A 406 -15.12 1.99 4.50
CA ILE A 406 -15.12 2.29 5.92
C ILE A 406 -13.66 2.37 6.36
N PRO A 407 -13.13 3.56 6.69
CA PRO A 407 -11.75 3.69 7.12
C PRO A 407 -11.54 2.99 8.47
N LEU A 408 -10.43 2.24 8.59
CA LEU A 408 -10.00 1.72 9.90
C LEU A 408 -9.20 2.80 10.63
N ALA A 409 -9.04 2.63 11.95
CA ALA A 409 -8.39 3.62 12.81
C ALA A 409 -7.00 4.04 12.29
N VAL A 410 -6.22 3.09 11.75
CA VAL A 410 -4.91 3.41 11.16
C VAL A 410 -5.00 4.30 9.91
N PHE A 411 -6.03 4.13 9.08
CA PHE A 411 -6.23 5.00 7.92
C PHE A 411 -6.70 6.39 8.36
N ASN A 412 -7.55 6.47 9.40
CA ASN A 412 -7.88 7.75 10.02
C ASN A 412 -6.65 8.45 10.59
N ALA A 413 -5.66 7.71 11.12
CA ALA A 413 -4.39 8.29 11.53
C ALA A 413 -3.63 8.90 10.33
N TYR A 414 -3.64 8.27 9.16
CA TYR A 414 -3.09 8.90 7.95
C TYR A 414 -3.86 10.16 7.53
N ILE A 415 -5.20 10.17 7.65
CA ILE A 415 -6.01 11.37 7.39
C ILE A 415 -5.67 12.50 8.38
N LEU A 416 -5.47 12.16 9.67
CA LEU A 416 -5.00 13.10 10.69
C LEU A 416 -3.63 13.69 10.31
N LEU A 417 -2.67 12.83 9.99
CA LEU A 417 -1.31 13.24 9.67
C LEU A 417 -1.25 14.09 8.40
N ALA A 418 -2.16 13.90 7.44
CA ALA A 418 -2.28 14.73 6.24
C ALA A 418 -2.72 16.18 6.52
N LYS A 419 -3.22 16.48 7.73
CA LYS A 419 -3.58 17.84 8.16
C LYS A 419 -2.41 18.62 8.78
N LEU A 420 -1.28 17.96 9.04
CA LEU A 420 -0.10 18.60 9.61
C LEU A 420 0.49 19.65 8.67
N GLY A 421 1.03 20.72 9.26
CA GLY A 421 1.75 21.75 8.53
C GLY A 421 3.14 21.28 8.08
N PRO A 422 3.75 21.95 7.09
CA PRO A 422 5.03 21.54 6.49
C PRO A 422 6.25 21.81 7.39
N ARG A 423 6.08 22.49 8.52
CA ARG A 423 7.18 22.84 9.43
C ARG A 423 6.89 22.38 10.85
N ARG A 424 7.83 21.65 11.44
CA ARG A 424 7.84 21.33 12.87
C ARG A 424 8.22 22.55 13.69
N ILE A 425 7.56 22.70 14.83
CA ILE A 425 7.81 23.77 15.81
C ILE A 425 8.17 23.14 17.16
N LEU A 426 8.84 23.93 18.01
CA LEU A 426 9.38 23.44 19.27
C LEU A 426 8.25 22.91 20.15
N THR A 427 8.39 21.66 20.58
CA THR A 427 7.45 20.98 21.47
C THR A 427 8.24 20.34 22.61
N LYS A 428 7.80 20.55 23.85
CA LYS A 428 8.34 19.93 25.05
C LYS A 428 7.23 19.13 25.73
N VAL A 429 7.55 17.90 26.15
CA VAL A 429 6.67 17.01 26.89
C VAL A 429 7.33 16.73 28.23
N GLU A 430 6.64 16.99 29.33
CA GLU A 430 7.12 16.78 30.69
C GLU A 430 6.17 15.84 31.44
N GLY A 431 6.71 14.96 32.30
CA GLY A 431 5.93 14.02 33.13
C GLY A 431 6.15 12.52 32.90
N GLY A 432 7.00 12.10 31.94
CA GLY A 432 7.30 10.68 31.69
C GLY A 432 6.18 9.91 30.96
N SER A 433 6.54 9.20 29.88
CA SER A 433 5.63 8.57 28.90
C SER A 433 4.81 7.41 29.50
N PRO A 434 3.51 7.28 29.15
CA PRO A 434 3.11 6.77 27.83
C PRO A 434 2.59 7.85 26.85
N VAL A 435 2.50 9.11 27.27
CA VAL A 435 2.08 10.23 26.41
C VAL A 435 3.28 10.88 25.71
N CYS A 436 3.13 11.14 24.42
CA CYS A 436 4.08 11.89 23.60
C CYS A 436 3.34 12.82 22.65
N GLY A 437 4.05 13.78 22.05
CA GLY A 437 3.46 14.66 21.06
C GLY A 437 4.49 15.49 20.31
N PHE A 438 4.05 16.05 19.19
CA PHE A 438 4.82 17.01 18.41
C PHE A 438 3.85 18.00 17.76
N ALA A 439 4.36 19.17 17.41
CA ALA A 439 3.55 20.20 16.77
C ALA A 439 4.16 20.67 15.44
N THR A 440 3.28 21.18 14.60
CA THR A 440 3.62 21.75 13.30
C THR A 440 2.89 23.07 13.09
N ARG A 441 3.37 23.83 12.12
CA ARG A 441 2.76 25.09 11.70
C ARG A 441 2.60 25.11 10.19
N SER A 442 1.45 25.59 9.76
CA SER A 442 1.17 25.93 8.37
C SER A 442 0.95 27.44 8.23
N GLU A 443 1.37 28.00 7.09
CA GLU A 443 1.23 29.41 6.73
C GLU A 443 0.58 29.46 5.34
N LYS A 444 -0.33 30.40 5.09
CA LYS A 444 -0.78 30.68 3.72
C LYS A 444 0.37 31.29 2.93
N THR A 445 0.50 30.89 1.67
CA THR A 445 1.45 31.49 0.72
C THR A 445 1.17 32.97 0.46
N ASN A 446 -0.10 33.41 0.54
CA ASN A 446 -0.53 34.79 0.29
C ASN A 446 -1.40 35.35 1.44
N GLY A 447 -0.93 35.33 2.69
CA GLY A 447 -1.59 36.05 3.78
C GLY A 447 -1.25 35.57 5.20
N PRO A 448 -1.77 36.28 6.23
CA PRO A 448 -1.39 36.05 7.63
C PRO A 448 -2.02 34.82 8.28
N ALA A 449 -2.89 34.08 7.58
CA ALA A 449 -3.57 32.93 8.16
C ALA A 449 -2.57 31.77 8.33
N SER A 450 -2.23 31.51 9.59
CA SER A 450 -1.45 30.35 10.00
C SER A 450 -2.29 29.44 10.89
N ALA A 451 -2.05 28.13 10.81
CA ALA A 451 -2.58 27.19 11.78
C ALA A 451 -1.44 26.46 12.48
N VAL A 452 -1.62 26.22 13.77
CA VAL A 452 -0.76 25.34 14.57
C VAL A 452 -1.49 24.01 14.70
N GLN A 453 -0.81 22.92 14.39
CA GLN A 453 -1.33 21.58 14.57
C GLN A 453 -0.52 20.87 15.66
N VAL A 454 -1.20 20.42 16.71
CA VAL A 454 -0.58 19.71 17.83
C VAL A 454 -1.10 18.28 17.85
N LEU A 455 -0.21 17.32 17.58
CA LEU A 455 -0.52 15.90 17.67
C LEU A 455 -0.06 15.37 19.03
N VAL A 456 -0.97 14.74 19.76
CA VAL A 456 -0.70 14.11 21.06
C VAL A 456 -1.17 12.66 21.01
N CYS A 457 -0.33 11.74 21.45
CA CYS A 457 -0.57 10.31 21.40
C CYS A 457 -0.26 9.69 22.77
N HIS A 458 -1.20 8.93 23.30
CA HIS A 458 -1.01 8.05 24.46
C HIS A 458 -0.87 6.63 23.92
N PHE A 459 0.31 6.02 24.05
CA PHE A 459 0.54 4.65 23.59
C PHE A 459 1.18 3.81 24.68
N ASP A 460 0.51 2.73 25.08
CA ASP A 460 1.06 1.70 25.95
C ASP A 460 0.96 0.32 25.27
N GLU A 461 2.14 -0.18 24.88
CA GLU A 461 2.29 -1.45 24.18
C GLU A 461 1.83 -2.66 25.02
N ARG A 462 1.81 -2.53 26.35
CA ARG A 462 1.42 -3.60 27.29
C ARG A 462 -0.09 -3.77 27.40
N THR A 463 -0.86 -2.77 26.97
CA THR A 463 -2.32 -2.77 27.07
C THR A 463 -2.97 -2.60 25.69
N PRO A 464 -2.92 -3.60 24.78
CA PRO A 464 -3.42 -3.44 23.42
C PRO A 464 -4.93 -3.20 23.31
N ARG A 465 -5.68 -3.53 24.36
CA ARG A 465 -7.13 -3.24 24.47
C ARG A 465 -7.42 -1.83 25.01
N GLY A 466 -6.39 -1.04 25.34
CA GLY A 466 -6.56 0.28 25.95
C GLY A 466 -7.11 0.24 27.38
N LEU A 467 -6.91 -0.87 28.09
CA LEU A 467 -7.28 -0.96 29.51
C LEU A 467 -6.33 -0.10 30.33
N GLY A 468 -6.85 0.91 31.02
CA GLY A 468 -6.09 1.81 31.88
C GLY A 468 -6.79 3.16 32.05
N ARG A 469 -6.26 4.01 32.91
CA ARG A 469 -6.81 5.36 33.14
C ARG A 469 -6.39 6.31 32.03
N ALA A 470 -7.31 7.20 31.65
CA ALA A 470 -6.95 8.34 30.82
C ALA A 470 -5.91 9.20 31.54
N THR A 471 -5.02 9.82 30.76
CA THR A 471 -4.01 10.73 31.27
C THR A 471 -4.47 12.17 31.04
N PRO A 472 -4.54 13.01 32.08
CA PRO A 472 -4.80 14.43 31.92
C PRO A 472 -3.64 15.09 31.16
N VAL A 473 -3.95 15.81 30.09
CA VAL A 473 -2.98 16.58 29.30
C VAL A 473 -3.23 18.06 29.51
N GLN A 474 -2.19 18.77 29.95
CA GLN A 474 -2.16 20.24 30.02
C GLN A 474 -1.35 20.76 28.83
N LEU A 475 -2.03 21.37 27.86
CA LEU A 475 -1.42 21.92 26.65
C LEU A 475 -1.29 23.44 26.76
N THR A 476 -0.06 23.93 26.64
CA THR A 476 0.24 25.36 26.50
C THR A 476 0.81 25.63 25.12
N VAL A 477 0.19 26.54 24.35
CA VAL A 477 0.66 26.97 23.02
C VAL A 477 1.00 28.45 23.06
N ARG A 478 2.27 28.79 22.83
CA ARG A 478 2.82 30.14 22.84
C ARG A 478 3.09 30.66 21.43
N GLY A 479 3.24 31.97 21.30
CA GLY A 479 3.58 32.63 20.03
C GLY A 479 2.38 32.72 19.08
N LEU A 480 1.16 32.72 19.63
CA LEU A 480 -0.07 32.95 18.89
C LEU A 480 -0.42 34.45 18.88
N ARG A 481 -1.33 34.85 17.98
CA ARG A 481 -1.90 36.21 18.00
C ARG A 481 -3.03 36.27 19.01
N ASP A 482 -3.11 37.37 19.75
CA ASP A 482 -4.20 37.61 20.70
C ASP A 482 -5.56 37.69 20.03
N GLY A 483 -6.60 37.33 20.78
CA GLY A 483 -7.99 37.31 20.33
C GLY A 483 -8.54 35.89 20.12
N PRO A 484 -9.78 35.78 19.63
CA PRO A 484 -10.41 34.49 19.42
C PRO A 484 -9.76 33.75 18.25
N ILE A 485 -9.45 32.46 18.45
CA ILE A 485 -8.96 31.57 17.40
C ILE A 485 -9.82 30.32 17.31
N MET A 486 -10.02 29.81 16.09
CA MET A 486 -10.78 28.58 15.87
C MET A 486 -10.01 27.36 16.38
N LEU A 487 -10.66 26.49 17.14
CA LEU A 487 -10.14 25.21 17.58
C LEU A 487 -10.96 24.07 16.96
N ARG A 488 -10.24 23.10 16.37
CA ARG A 488 -10.77 21.78 16.01
C ARG A 488 -9.97 20.73 16.77
N HIS A 489 -10.65 19.85 17.49
CA HIS A 489 -10.01 18.75 18.22
C HIS A 489 -10.49 17.44 17.63
N TYR A 490 -9.65 16.77 16.86
CA TYR A 490 -9.92 15.44 16.32
C TYR A 490 -9.46 14.34 17.28
N ARG A 491 -10.16 13.20 17.28
CA ARG A 491 -9.84 12.06 18.14
C ARG A 491 -9.91 10.73 17.39
N ILE A 492 -8.97 9.85 17.69
CA ILE A 492 -9.05 8.41 17.45
C ILE A 492 -8.84 7.71 18.79
N ASP A 493 -9.82 6.94 19.26
CA ASP A 493 -9.72 6.12 20.47
C ASP A 493 -10.70 4.92 20.40
N ALA A 494 -11.11 4.38 21.55
CA ALA A 494 -12.07 3.30 21.59
C ALA A 494 -13.46 3.72 21.08
N ASP A 495 -13.83 4.99 21.23
CA ASP A 495 -15.19 5.50 20.97
C ASP A 495 -15.27 6.44 19.76
N HIS A 496 -14.12 6.89 19.23
CA HIS A 496 -14.04 7.85 18.13
C HIS A 496 -13.22 7.32 16.96
N ALA A 497 -13.74 7.48 15.73
CA ALA A 497 -13.06 7.15 14.47
C ALA A 497 -12.51 5.71 14.42
N ASN A 498 -13.28 4.76 14.97
CA ASN A 498 -12.87 3.37 15.17
C ASN A 498 -13.98 2.39 14.74
N ALA A 499 -13.93 1.97 13.48
CA ALA A 499 -14.91 1.03 12.92
C ALA A 499 -15.05 -0.28 13.72
N MET A 500 -13.96 -0.78 14.31
CA MET A 500 -13.98 -2.06 15.02
C MET A 500 -14.74 -1.99 16.34
N ALA A 501 -14.75 -0.81 16.99
CA ALA A 501 -15.57 -0.58 18.17
C ALA A 501 -17.06 -0.61 17.82
N THR A 502 -17.46 0.02 16.71
CA THR A 502 -18.86 0.00 16.24
C THR A 502 -19.29 -1.40 15.77
N LEU A 503 -18.39 -2.15 15.12
CA LEU A 503 -18.69 -3.51 14.66
C LEU A 503 -18.86 -4.51 15.83
N ARG A 504 -18.28 -4.27 17.01
CA ARG A 504 -18.35 -5.15 18.20
C ARG A 504 -18.12 -6.64 17.90
N GLY A 505 -17.19 -6.93 16.99
CA GLY A 505 -16.88 -8.30 16.57
C GLY A 505 -17.85 -8.93 15.56
N ARG A 506 -18.91 -8.24 15.15
CA ARG A 506 -19.80 -8.69 14.07
C ARG A 506 -19.10 -8.56 12.71
N PRO A 507 -19.12 -9.61 11.87
CA PRO A 507 -18.67 -9.51 10.48
C PRO A 507 -19.52 -8.48 9.73
N ALA A 508 -18.89 -7.48 9.11
CA ALA A 508 -19.62 -6.43 8.38
C ALA A 508 -20.55 -7.01 7.29
N ARG A 509 -20.20 -8.16 6.70
CA ARG A 509 -21.03 -8.89 5.72
C ARG A 509 -22.46 -9.21 6.20
N GLU A 510 -22.67 -9.23 7.52
CA GLU A 510 -23.95 -9.50 8.18
C GLU A 510 -24.77 -8.22 8.46
N LEU A 511 -24.26 -7.06 8.05
CA LEU A 511 -24.91 -5.77 8.25
C LEU A 511 -25.81 -5.39 7.06
N THR A 512 -26.96 -4.78 7.37
CA THR A 512 -27.82 -4.14 6.38
C THR A 512 -27.13 -2.91 5.76
N ALA A 513 -27.65 -2.39 4.66
CA ALA A 513 -27.11 -1.17 4.04
C ALA A 513 -27.15 0.04 5.01
N ASP A 514 -28.21 0.17 5.81
CA ASP A 514 -28.32 1.22 6.84
C ASP A 514 -27.33 1.03 7.98
N GLN A 515 -27.14 -0.20 8.45
CA GLN A 515 -26.15 -0.49 9.49
C GLN A 515 -24.73 -0.18 8.99
N LEU A 516 -24.41 -0.52 7.74
CA LEU A 516 -23.12 -0.17 7.14
C LEU A 516 -22.93 1.34 7.00
N ARG A 517 -23.96 2.09 6.63
CA ARG A 517 -23.91 3.56 6.58
C ARG A 517 -23.63 4.16 7.97
N ARG A 518 -24.25 3.64 9.02
CA ARG A 518 -24.00 4.09 10.41
C ARG A 518 -22.58 3.77 10.86
N VAL A 519 -22.13 2.52 10.65
CA VAL A 519 -20.73 2.13 10.94
C VAL A 519 -19.75 3.00 10.15
N ALA A 520 -20.03 3.28 8.88
CA ALA A 520 -19.19 4.15 8.07
C ALA A 520 -19.12 5.56 8.66
N ALA A 521 -20.25 6.14 9.05
CA ALA A 521 -20.31 7.48 9.65
C ALA A 521 -19.54 7.54 10.99
N ASP A 522 -19.70 6.54 11.85
CA ASP A 522 -19.01 6.47 13.15
C ASP A 522 -17.50 6.21 12.98
N ALA A 523 -17.12 5.51 11.90
CA ALA A 523 -15.74 5.22 11.57
C ALA A 523 -15.01 6.38 10.90
N GLU A 524 -15.72 7.39 10.37
CA GLU A 524 -15.06 8.56 9.81
C GLU A 524 -14.28 9.33 10.88
N LEU A 525 -13.17 9.94 10.47
CA LEU A 525 -12.42 10.83 11.36
C LEU A 525 -13.31 11.98 11.82
N ASN A 526 -13.62 12.02 13.11
CA ASN A 526 -14.55 12.97 13.71
C ASN A 526 -13.86 13.85 14.78
N LEU A 527 -14.59 14.88 15.18
CA LEU A 527 -14.18 15.81 16.23
C LEU A 527 -14.60 15.25 17.60
N LEU A 528 -13.73 15.42 18.60
CA LEU A 528 -14.03 15.12 20.00
C LEU A 528 -15.10 16.08 20.55
N GLU A 529 -15.01 17.34 20.16
CA GLU A 529 -15.92 18.41 20.59
C GLU A 529 -16.32 19.28 19.38
N PRO A 530 -17.50 19.94 19.41
CA PRO A 530 -17.89 20.88 18.39
C PRO A 530 -16.82 21.95 18.17
N VAL A 531 -16.64 22.36 16.91
CA VAL A 531 -15.72 23.43 16.54
C VAL A 531 -16.09 24.70 17.31
N ARG A 532 -15.12 25.29 18.02
CA ARG A 532 -15.35 26.48 18.86
C ARG A 532 -14.23 27.50 18.75
N GLN A 533 -14.51 28.74 19.14
CA GLN A 533 -13.48 29.76 19.34
C GLN A 533 -12.90 29.65 20.75
N VAL A 534 -11.59 29.81 20.87
CA VAL A 534 -10.88 29.87 22.15
C VAL A 534 -10.11 31.19 22.24
N PRO A 535 -10.08 31.84 23.42
CA PRO A 535 -9.36 33.10 23.58
C PRO A 535 -7.86 32.84 23.70
N VAL A 536 -7.06 33.52 22.89
CA VAL A 536 -5.62 33.68 23.09
C VAL A 536 -5.37 34.96 23.87
N ARG A 537 -4.58 34.88 24.95
CA ARG A 537 -4.23 36.04 25.79
C ARG A 537 -2.72 36.10 25.97
N LYS A 538 -2.12 37.27 25.78
CA LYS A 538 -0.66 37.47 25.90
C LYS A 538 0.14 36.50 25.01
N GLY A 539 -0.39 36.19 23.84
CA GLY A 539 0.17 35.26 22.87
C GLY A 539 0.15 33.79 23.29
N GLU A 540 -0.60 33.44 24.35
CA GLU A 540 -0.68 32.10 24.92
C GLU A 540 -2.12 31.56 24.92
N LEU A 541 -2.23 30.27 24.60
CA LEU A 541 -3.44 29.46 24.71
C LEU A 541 -3.16 28.28 25.65
N GLN A 542 -4.01 28.09 26.65
CA GLN A 542 -3.98 26.94 27.53
C GLN A 542 -5.23 26.08 27.33
N LEU A 543 -5.04 24.77 27.23
CA LEU A 543 -6.10 23.78 27.06
C LEU A 543 -5.83 22.60 28.00
N ALA A 544 -6.88 21.99 28.51
CA ALA A 544 -6.81 20.75 29.27
C ALA A 544 -7.78 19.74 28.69
N PHE A 545 -7.35 18.48 28.58
CA PHE A 545 -8.20 17.38 28.11
C PHE A 545 -7.68 16.03 28.59
N GLU A 546 -8.58 15.05 28.67
CA GLU A 546 -8.24 13.67 28.97
C GLU A 546 -7.81 12.91 27.71
N LEU A 547 -6.76 12.12 27.83
CA LEU A 547 -6.25 11.27 26.75
C LEU A 547 -6.26 9.79 27.17
N PRO A 548 -7.26 9.01 26.73
CA PRO A 548 -7.34 7.57 27.01
C PRO A 548 -6.12 6.79 26.52
N VAL A 549 -5.88 5.61 27.08
CA VAL A 549 -4.82 4.71 26.61
C VAL A 549 -5.07 4.32 25.16
N ASN A 550 -4.04 4.39 24.32
CA ASN A 550 -4.10 4.17 22.87
C ASN A 550 -5.00 5.19 22.12
N ALA A 551 -5.09 6.40 22.63
CA ALA A 551 -5.76 7.52 21.95
C ALA A 551 -4.76 8.41 21.21
N VAL A 552 -5.23 8.95 20.08
CA VAL A 552 -4.53 9.99 19.30
C VAL A 552 -5.44 11.21 19.21
N SER A 553 -4.93 12.36 19.61
CA SER A 553 -5.58 13.66 19.42
C SER A 553 -4.79 14.53 18.44
N LEU A 554 -5.50 15.22 17.55
CA LEU A 554 -4.94 16.32 16.76
C LEU A 554 -5.75 17.58 17.02
N LEU A 555 -5.09 18.59 17.58
CA LEU A 555 -5.66 19.91 17.74
C LEU A 555 -5.19 20.79 16.58
N VAL A 556 -6.13 21.35 15.82
CA VAL A 556 -5.87 22.35 14.78
C VAL A 556 -6.35 23.70 15.30
N ILE A 557 -5.39 24.55 15.61
CA ILE A 557 -5.58 25.89 16.17
C ILE A 557 -5.38 26.90 15.03
N GLY A 558 -6.48 27.47 14.55
CA GLY A 558 -6.52 28.39 13.41
C GLY A 558 -7.29 27.85 12.21
N GLN A 559 -6.98 28.39 11.02
CA GLN A 559 -7.62 27.95 9.78
C GLN A 559 -6.99 26.65 9.28
N GLU A 560 -7.76 25.57 9.28
CA GLU A 560 -7.33 24.31 8.68
C GLU A 560 -7.08 24.48 7.18
N LEU A 561 -5.86 24.16 6.73
CA LEU A 561 -5.50 24.17 5.32
C LEU A 561 -5.81 22.82 4.69
N ARG A 562 -6.42 22.83 3.50
CA ARG A 562 -6.68 21.62 2.72
C ARG A 562 -5.67 21.54 1.57
N PRO A 563 -4.90 20.45 1.45
CA PRO A 563 -3.99 20.28 0.32
C PRO A 563 -4.77 20.22 -1.00
N THR A 564 -4.32 20.97 -2.01
CA THR A 564 -4.88 20.86 -3.37
C THR A 564 -4.14 19.78 -4.15
N PHE A 565 -4.87 18.91 -4.84
CA PHE A 565 -4.30 17.98 -5.81
C PHE A 565 -4.38 18.56 -7.21
N ARG A 566 -3.24 18.61 -7.92
CA ARG A 566 -3.13 19.10 -9.29
C ARG A 566 -2.48 18.00 -10.14
N PRO A 567 -3.27 17.17 -10.84
CA PRO A 567 -2.74 16.13 -11.71
C PRO A 567 -2.12 16.72 -12.98
N SER A 568 -1.24 15.95 -13.63
CA SER A 568 -0.78 16.25 -14.99
C SER A 568 -1.95 16.17 -16.00
N SER A 569 -1.76 16.68 -17.21
CA SER A 569 -2.80 16.65 -18.25
C SER A 569 -3.24 15.22 -18.61
N HIS A 570 -2.31 14.27 -18.66
CA HIS A 570 -2.61 12.85 -18.87
C HIS A 570 -3.45 12.28 -17.72
N ILE A 571 -3.04 12.51 -16.46
CA ILE A 571 -3.74 11.99 -15.29
C ILE A 571 -5.11 12.66 -15.10
N ALA A 572 -5.27 13.93 -15.47
CA ALA A 572 -6.56 14.60 -15.49
C ALA A 572 -7.54 13.90 -16.44
N LYS A 573 -7.08 13.42 -17.61
CA LYS A 573 -7.90 12.61 -18.53
C LYS A 573 -8.29 11.27 -17.92
N VAL A 574 -7.36 10.57 -17.26
CA VAL A 574 -7.64 9.31 -16.55
C VAL A 574 -8.74 9.51 -15.50
N ILE A 575 -8.68 10.58 -14.71
CA ILE A 575 -9.70 10.91 -13.71
C ILE A 575 -11.05 11.20 -14.38
N ALA A 576 -11.07 11.97 -15.48
CA ALA A 576 -12.29 12.24 -16.21
C ALA A 576 -12.92 10.96 -16.77
N HIS A 577 -12.11 10.02 -17.27
CA HIS A 577 -12.59 8.72 -17.75
C HIS A 577 -13.19 7.86 -16.61
N GLU A 578 -12.58 7.86 -15.42
CA GLU A 578 -13.16 7.23 -14.21
C GLU A 578 -14.55 7.81 -13.91
N GLU A 579 -14.68 9.13 -13.87
CA GLU A 579 -15.93 9.81 -13.53
C GLU A 579 -17.03 9.52 -14.56
N GLN A 580 -16.69 9.52 -15.84
CA GLN A 580 -17.61 9.13 -16.91
C GLN A 580 -18.04 7.67 -16.80
N PHE A 581 -17.11 6.75 -16.54
CA PHE A 581 -17.41 5.33 -16.34
C PHE A 581 -18.39 5.12 -15.18
N LEU A 582 -18.14 5.77 -14.04
CA LEU A 582 -18.98 5.64 -12.86
C LEU A 582 -20.37 6.26 -13.07
N ALA A 583 -20.46 7.39 -13.78
CA ALA A 583 -21.74 7.99 -14.15
C ALA A 583 -22.57 7.05 -15.06
N ALA A 584 -21.95 6.46 -16.08
CA ALA A 584 -22.61 5.48 -16.95
C ALA A 584 -23.08 4.25 -16.17
N ARG A 585 -22.26 3.75 -15.24
CA ARG A 585 -22.60 2.63 -14.36
C ARG A 585 -23.77 2.97 -13.42
N GLN A 586 -23.85 4.20 -12.93
CA GLN A 586 -24.96 4.66 -12.11
C GLN A 586 -26.29 4.65 -12.89
N LEU A 587 -26.29 5.14 -14.14
CA LEU A 587 -27.44 5.07 -15.03
C LEU A 587 -27.88 3.62 -15.26
N ALA A 588 -26.93 2.72 -15.50
CA ALA A 588 -27.20 1.29 -15.66
C ALA A 588 -27.89 0.70 -14.41
N ARG A 589 -27.41 1.05 -13.20
CA ARG A 589 -28.02 0.60 -11.93
C ARG A 589 -29.43 1.17 -11.71
N GLN A 590 -29.74 2.33 -12.30
CA GLN A 590 -31.05 2.97 -12.25
C GLN A 590 -32.01 2.46 -13.34
N GLY A 591 -31.60 1.46 -14.13
CA GLY A 591 -32.40 0.90 -15.23
C GLY A 591 -32.40 1.75 -16.51
N GLN A 592 -31.63 2.83 -16.56
CA GLN A 592 -31.53 3.71 -17.73
C GLN A 592 -30.52 3.16 -18.75
N HIS A 593 -30.79 1.95 -19.26
CA HIS A 593 -29.83 1.17 -20.04
C HIS A 593 -29.40 1.84 -21.36
N ASP A 594 -30.32 2.48 -22.09
CA ASP A 594 -29.97 3.12 -23.37
C ASP A 594 -29.02 4.30 -23.18
N GLN A 595 -29.26 5.12 -22.16
CA GLN A 595 -28.36 6.23 -21.81
C GLN A 595 -27.00 5.70 -21.33
N ALA A 596 -26.99 4.63 -20.52
CA ALA A 596 -25.77 3.99 -20.07
C ALA A 596 -24.93 3.47 -21.25
N VAL A 597 -25.55 2.80 -22.22
CA VAL A 597 -24.89 2.31 -23.45
C VAL A 597 -24.27 3.46 -24.23
N GLN A 598 -25.02 4.54 -24.48
CA GLN A 598 -24.49 5.71 -25.19
C GLN A 598 -23.29 6.34 -24.46
N ARG A 599 -23.31 6.36 -23.13
CA ARG A 599 -22.21 6.91 -22.32
C ARG A 599 -20.97 6.00 -22.35
N PHE A 600 -21.15 4.68 -22.28
CA PHE A 600 -20.03 3.74 -22.38
C PHE A 600 -19.40 3.76 -23.78
N GLU A 601 -20.19 3.77 -24.86
CA GLU A 601 -19.65 3.88 -26.22
C GLU A 601 -18.83 5.17 -26.41
N ARG A 602 -19.37 6.31 -25.95
CA ARG A 602 -18.63 7.59 -25.98
C ARG A 602 -17.32 7.52 -25.21
N LEU A 603 -17.30 6.91 -24.03
CA LEU A 603 -16.09 6.74 -23.25
C LEU A 603 -15.06 5.87 -23.98
N ILE A 604 -15.52 4.80 -24.65
CA ILE A 604 -14.65 3.93 -25.44
C ILE A 604 -14.06 4.69 -26.61
N ASP A 605 -14.85 5.49 -27.33
CA ASP A 605 -14.37 6.33 -28.43
C ASP A 605 -13.31 7.34 -27.96
N GLN A 606 -13.51 7.96 -26.79
CA GLN A 606 -12.52 8.87 -26.19
C GLN A 606 -11.23 8.16 -25.75
N CYS A 607 -11.34 6.93 -25.28
CA CYS A 607 -10.20 6.11 -24.88
C CYS A 607 -9.45 5.51 -26.08
N SER A 608 -10.10 5.46 -27.25
CA SER A 608 -9.55 4.90 -28.49
C SER A 608 -8.75 5.97 -29.20
N VAL A 609 -7.46 6.07 -28.89
CA VAL A 609 -6.58 7.01 -29.60
C VAL A 609 -6.20 6.37 -30.94
N ALA A 610 -6.46 7.08 -32.04
CA ALA A 610 -5.91 6.74 -33.35
C ALA A 610 -4.38 6.61 -33.25
N SER A 611 -3.84 5.48 -33.69
CA SER A 611 -2.48 4.92 -33.56
C SER A 611 -1.28 5.77 -34.03
N ARG A 612 -1.27 7.10 -33.90
CA ARG A 612 -0.28 7.97 -34.56
C ARG A 612 1.02 8.27 -33.80
N SER A 613 1.33 7.64 -32.67
CA SER A 613 2.61 7.91 -31.99
C SER A 613 3.08 6.81 -31.03
N MET A 614 3.24 5.57 -31.50
CA MET A 614 3.97 4.54 -30.74
C MET A 614 5.38 4.36 -31.33
N PRO A 615 6.43 4.22 -30.50
CA PRO A 615 7.76 3.84 -30.96
C PRO A 615 7.72 2.49 -31.70
N ALA A 616 8.53 2.34 -32.75
CA ALA A 616 8.67 1.09 -33.48
C ALA A 616 9.06 -0.06 -32.52
N GLY A 617 8.22 -1.10 -32.43
CA GLY A 617 8.47 -2.30 -31.60
C GLY A 617 7.38 -2.65 -30.59
N ALA A 618 6.41 -1.77 -30.33
CA ALA A 618 5.24 -2.11 -29.50
C ALA A 618 4.18 -2.83 -30.33
N THR A 619 4.22 -4.17 -30.37
CA THR A 619 3.19 -4.97 -31.03
C THR A 619 2.03 -5.24 -30.07
N GLY A 620 0.95 -4.45 -30.19
CA GLY A 620 -0.31 -4.64 -29.45
C GLY A 620 -1.43 -3.75 -29.99
N SER A 621 -2.54 -4.39 -30.33
CA SER A 621 -3.68 -4.02 -31.20
C SER A 621 -4.62 -2.90 -30.73
N ASP A 622 -5.27 -2.25 -31.71
CA ASP A 622 -6.45 -1.34 -31.62
C ASP A 622 -6.56 -0.42 -30.40
N GLY A 623 -5.66 0.58 -30.32
CA GLY A 623 -5.91 1.97 -29.88
C GLY A 623 -6.47 2.26 -28.48
N LEU A 624 -6.91 1.27 -27.70
CA LEU A 624 -7.56 1.45 -26.41
C LEU A 624 -6.54 1.31 -25.27
N HIS A 625 -5.85 2.41 -24.98
CA HIS A 625 -4.74 2.46 -24.02
C HIS A 625 -5.15 2.87 -22.59
N CYS A 626 -6.45 2.79 -22.26
CA CYS A 626 -7.00 3.23 -20.98
C CYS A 626 -7.83 2.14 -20.30
N PHE A 627 -7.52 1.87 -19.02
CA PHE A 627 -8.23 0.94 -18.14
C PHE A 627 -9.76 1.12 -18.16
N TRP A 628 -10.22 2.37 -18.10
CA TRP A 628 -11.65 2.70 -18.04
C TRP A 628 -12.40 2.40 -19.34
N GLY A 629 -11.74 2.56 -20.49
CA GLY A 629 -12.29 2.17 -21.79
C GLY A 629 -12.51 0.66 -21.88
N GLN A 630 -11.55 -0.14 -21.42
CA GLN A 630 -11.71 -1.59 -21.42
C GLN A 630 -12.82 -2.03 -20.44
N LYS A 631 -12.87 -1.45 -19.24
CA LYS A 631 -13.97 -1.68 -18.29
C LYS A 631 -15.33 -1.33 -18.90
N ALA A 632 -15.42 -0.25 -19.66
CA ALA A 632 -16.63 0.13 -20.38
C ALA A 632 -17.06 -0.92 -21.41
N LEU A 633 -16.12 -1.51 -22.17
CA LEU A 633 -16.44 -2.59 -23.10
C LEU A 633 -17.04 -3.81 -22.38
N PHE A 634 -16.47 -4.22 -21.24
CA PHE A 634 -17.02 -5.33 -20.45
C PHE A 634 -18.44 -5.03 -19.94
N GLU A 635 -18.70 -3.80 -19.46
CA GLU A 635 -20.05 -3.39 -19.03
C GLU A 635 -21.04 -3.31 -20.19
N LEU A 636 -20.60 -2.93 -21.40
CA LEU A 636 -21.44 -2.95 -22.60
C LEU A 636 -21.89 -4.35 -22.99
N VAL A 637 -21.00 -5.35 -22.93
CA VAL A 637 -21.38 -6.76 -23.17
C VAL A 637 -22.53 -7.14 -22.23
N ARG A 638 -22.36 -6.88 -20.93
CA ARG A 638 -23.37 -7.20 -19.89
C ARG A 638 -24.69 -6.47 -20.14
N LEU A 639 -24.65 -5.19 -20.53
CA LEU A 639 -25.85 -4.40 -20.80
C LEU A 639 -26.60 -4.89 -22.03
N HIS A 640 -25.90 -5.26 -23.11
CA HIS A 640 -26.56 -5.81 -24.30
C HIS A 640 -27.18 -7.18 -24.03
N GLU A 641 -26.54 -8.03 -23.22
CA GLU A 641 -27.15 -9.29 -22.76
C GLU A 641 -28.43 -9.02 -21.95
N GLN A 642 -28.40 -8.07 -21.01
CA GLN A 642 -29.57 -7.69 -20.20
C GLN A 642 -30.71 -7.09 -21.03
N ARG A 643 -30.40 -6.46 -22.16
CA ARG A 643 -31.37 -5.92 -23.13
C ARG A 643 -31.91 -6.98 -24.10
N GLY A 644 -31.45 -8.23 -24.01
CA GLY A 644 -31.84 -9.28 -24.97
C GLY A 644 -31.28 -9.04 -26.38
N ALA A 645 -30.12 -8.39 -26.51
CA ALA A 645 -29.47 -8.06 -27.78
C ALA A 645 -28.17 -8.89 -27.99
N PRO A 646 -28.26 -10.22 -28.18
CA PRO A 646 -27.09 -11.11 -28.21
C PRO A 646 -26.11 -10.83 -29.36
N ALA A 647 -26.61 -10.36 -30.52
CA ALA A 647 -25.76 -9.98 -31.65
C ALA A 647 -24.92 -8.73 -31.34
N ALA A 648 -25.50 -7.73 -30.67
CA ALA A 648 -24.78 -6.55 -30.22
C ALA A 648 -23.74 -6.92 -29.14
N ALA A 649 -24.11 -7.79 -28.19
CA ALA A 649 -23.18 -8.30 -27.20
C ALA A 649 -22.00 -9.05 -27.85
N ASP A 650 -22.24 -9.87 -28.88
CA ASP A 650 -21.17 -10.54 -29.61
C ASP A 650 -20.25 -9.55 -30.33
N ALA A 651 -20.81 -8.57 -31.04
CA ALA A 651 -20.02 -7.51 -31.69
C ALA A 651 -19.09 -6.80 -30.70
N VAL A 652 -19.58 -6.48 -29.49
CA VAL A 652 -18.74 -5.91 -28.43
C VAL A 652 -17.70 -6.92 -27.92
N ARG A 653 -18.03 -8.22 -27.76
CA ARG A 653 -17.01 -9.23 -27.40
C ARG A 653 -15.90 -9.31 -28.43
N GLN A 654 -16.18 -9.14 -29.72
CA GLN A 654 -15.15 -9.09 -30.76
C GLN A 654 -14.21 -7.90 -30.55
N ARG A 655 -14.75 -6.72 -30.24
CA ARG A 655 -13.96 -5.53 -29.86
C ARG A 655 -13.11 -5.80 -28.62
N VAL A 656 -13.65 -6.46 -27.59
CA VAL A 656 -12.88 -6.82 -26.38
C VAL A 656 -11.73 -7.79 -26.72
N LEU A 657 -11.96 -8.80 -27.57
CA LEU A 657 -10.94 -9.76 -28.00
C LEU A 657 -9.82 -9.12 -28.84
N ALA A 658 -10.09 -7.99 -29.49
CA ALA A 658 -9.09 -7.18 -30.16
C ALA A 658 -8.21 -6.37 -29.19
N THR A 659 -8.61 -6.23 -27.93
CA THR A 659 -7.78 -5.58 -26.90
C THR A 659 -6.76 -6.54 -26.27
N THR A 660 -5.77 -5.98 -25.58
CA THR A 660 -4.88 -6.77 -24.72
C THR A 660 -5.65 -7.28 -23.51
N LEU A 661 -5.67 -8.60 -23.32
CA LEU A 661 -6.37 -9.28 -22.23
C LEU A 661 -5.41 -10.22 -21.50
N ASN A 662 -5.64 -10.41 -20.20
CA ASN A 662 -5.03 -11.54 -19.51
C ASN A 662 -5.63 -12.86 -20.02
N ASP A 663 -4.92 -13.97 -19.79
CA ASP A 663 -5.31 -15.27 -20.38
C ASP A 663 -6.66 -15.75 -19.81
N LEU A 664 -7.00 -15.39 -18.57
CA LEU A 664 -8.26 -15.79 -17.94
C LEU A 664 -9.47 -15.07 -18.56
N ASP A 665 -9.41 -13.75 -18.68
CA ASP A 665 -10.45 -12.95 -19.35
C ASP A 665 -10.61 -13.35 -20.81
N ARG A 666 -9.49 -13.55 -21.51
CA ARG A 666 -9.49 -14.01 -22.91
C ARG A 666 -10.15 -15.39 -23.05
N PHE A 667 -9.82 -16.33 -22.17
CA PHE A 667 -10.42 -17.67 -22.18
C PHE A 667 -11.95 -17.62 -21.98
N LEU A 668 -12.43 -16.84 -21.02
CA LEU A 668 -13.86 -16.70 -20.74
C LEU A 668 -14.62 -16.07 -21.92
N LEU A 669 -14.05 -15.03 -22.53
CA LEU A 669 -14.63 -14.38 -23.71
C LEU A 669 -14.66 -15.29 -24.94
N LEU A 670 -13.58 -16.03 -25.19
CA LEU A 670 -13.52 -17.01 -26.28
C LEU A 670 -14.58 -18.11 -26.08
N LYS A 671 -14.78 -18.61 -24.85
CA LYS A 671 -15.86 -19.56 -24.54
C LYS A 671 -17.26 -18.99 -24.80
N ALA A 672 -17.51 -17.76 -24.35
CA ALA A 672 -18.80 -17.10 -24.58
C ALA A 672 -19.08 -16.92 -26.08
N ARG A 673 -18.06 -16.53 -26.85
CA ARG A 673 -18.13 -16.40 -28.31
C ARG A 673 -18.31 -17.74 -29.02
N GLU A 674 -17.59 -18.78 -28.62
CA GLU A 674 -17.75 -20.15 -29.12
C GLU A 674 -19.21 -20.59 -29.02
N LYS A 675 -19.83 -20.43 -27.84
CA LYS A 675 -21.25 -20.76 -27.61
C LYS A 675 -22.19 -19.97 -28.53
N TYR A 676 -21.92 -18.68 -28.74
CA TYR A 676 -22.74 -17.85 -29.63
C TYR A 676 -22.60 -18.28 -31.10
N LEU A 677 -21.38 -18.45 -31.61
CA LEU A 677 -21.11 -18.84 -33.00
C LEU A 677 -21.72 -20.20 -33.36
N ASP A 678 -21.68 -21.14 -32.42
CA ASP A 678 -22.35 -22.44 -32.54
C ASP A 678 -23.88 -22.26 -32.66
N THR A 679 -24.48 -21.42 -31.81
CA THR A 679 -25.92 -21.12 -31.83
C THR A 679 -26.38 -20.49 -33.16
N VAL A 680 -25.55 -19.65 -33.78
CA VAL A 680 -25.87 -18.98 -35.06
C VAL A 680 -25.32 -19.69 -36.31
N GLY A 681 -24.70 -20.86 -36.15
CA GLY A 681 -24.26 -21.70 -37.28
C GLY A 681 -23.00 -21.22 -38.04
N ARG A 682 -22.17 -20.34 -37.46
CA ARG A 682 -20.96 -19.78 -38.12
C ARG A 682 -19.73 -20.68 -37.95
N ARG A 683 -19.68 -21.79 -38.69
CA ARG A 683 -18.71 -22.89 -38.49
C ARG A 683 -17.23 -22.54 -38.70
N GLU A 684 -16.90 -21.69 -39.66
CA GLU A 684 -15.49 -21.34 -39.94
C GLU A 684 -14.88 -20.49 -38.82
N GLU A 685 -15.60 -19.47 -38.36
CA GLU A 685 -15.19 -18.66 -37.21
C GLU A 685 -15.13 -19.46 -35.92
N LEU A 686 -16.06 -20.42 -35.75
CA LEU A 686 -16.07 -21.31 -34.60
C LEU A 686 -14.75 -22.10 -34.50
N ALA A 687 -14.26 -22.65 -35.61
CA ALA A 687 -13.01 -23.41 -35.64
C ALA A 687 -11.79 -22.54 -35.25
N SER A 688 -11.73 -21.29 -35.74
CA SER A 688 -10.67 -20.34 -35.39
C SER A 688 -10.68 -19.99 -33.88
N VAL A 689 -11.86 -19.67 -33.34
CA VAL A 689 -12.05 -19.35 -31.92
C VAL A 689 -11.69 -20.55 -31.02
N GLN A 690 -12.01 -21.77 -31.44
CA GLN A 690 -11.67 -23.00 -30.72
C GLN A 690 -10.16 -23.26 -30.69
N ALA A 691 -9.45 -23.04 -31.80
CA ALA A 691 -8.00 -23.18 -31.86
C ALA A 691 -7.32 -22.18 -30.91
N GLU A 692 -7.76 -20.92 -30.93
CA GLU A 692 -7.22 -19.90 -30.05
C GLU A 692 -7.52 -20.21 -28.56
N ARG A 693 -8.77 -20.59 -28.25
CA ARG A 693 -9.16 -20.98 -26.88
C ARG A 693 -8.27 -22.10 -26.37
N THR A 694 -7.97 -23.08 -27.20
CA THR A 694 -7.11 -24.23 -26.85
C THR A 694 -5.68 -23.78 -26.54
N ALA A 695 -5.14 -22.84 -27.33
CA ALA A 695 -3.83 -22.26 -27.06
C ALA A 695 -3.80 -21.48 -25.73
N VAL A 696 -4.83 -20.68 -25.44
CA VAL A 696 -4.99 -19.97 -24.15
C VAL A 696 -5.12 -20.95 -22.99
N ALA A 697 -5.92 -22.01 -23.16
CA ALA A 697 -6.14 -23.06 -22.16
C ALA A 697 -4.84 -23.78 -21.80
N SER A 698 -3.98 -24.07 -22.78
CA SER A 698 -2.68 -24.69 -22.57
C SER A 698 -1.78 -23.83 -21.68
N ARG A 699 -1.73 -22.52 -21.93
CA ARG A 699 -0.99 -21.57 -21.07
C ARG A 699 -1.55 -21.52 -19.65
N LEU A 700 -2.88 -21.44 -19.49
CA LEU A 700 -3.51 -21.45 -18.16
C LEU A 700 -3.26 -22.78 -17.42
N LYS A 701 -3.28 -23.91 -18.13
CA LYS A 701 -2.98 -25.23 -17.57
C LYS A 701 -1.54 -25.28 -17.05
N HIS A 702 -0.59 -24.73 -17.82
CA HIS A 702 0.78 -24.53 -17.35
C HIS A 702 0.78 -23.77 -16.02
N PHE A 703 0.21 -22.57 -15.89
CA PHE A 703 0.20 -21.90 -14.57
C PHE A 703 -0.53 -22.70 -13.46
N ALA A 704 -1.60 -23.41 -13.81
CA ALA A 704 -2.45 -24.08 -12.84
C ALA A 704 -1.86 -25.38 -12.28
N ASP A 705 -1.20 -26.20 -13.12
CA ASP A 705 -0.71 -27.53 -12.73
C ASP A 705 0.53 -27.49 -11.82
N TRP A 706 1.33 -26.43 -11.94
CA TRP A 706 2.59 -26.25 -11.23
C TRP A 706 2.41 -26.07 -9.71
N SER A 707 1.23 -25.68 -9.24
CA SER A 707 0.95 -25.52 -7.80
C SER A 707 0.87 -26.84 -7.00
N ARG A 708 1.20 -28.00 -7.61
CA ARG A 708 1.32 -29.30 -6.91
C ARG A 708 2.65 -29.45 -6.16
N TRP A 709 3.71 -28.74 -6.57
CA TRP A 709 5.05 -28.85 -5.99
C TRP A 709 5.27 -28.08 -4.67
N SER A 710 4.27 -27.33 -4.21
CA SER A 710 4.34 -26.54 -2.97
C SER A 710 3.66 -27.22 -1.76
N ARG A 711 3.52 -28.56 -1.77
CA ARG A 711 3.10 -29.32 -0.59
C ARG A 711 4.28 -30.05 0.02
#